data_AF-V9KLU8-F1
#
_entry.id   AF-V9KLU8-F1
#
_cell.length_a   1.000
_cell.length_b   1.000
_cell.length_c   1.000
_cell.angle_alpha   90.00
_cell.angle_beta   90.00
_cell.angle_gamma   90.00
#
_symmetry.space_group_name_H-M   'P 1'
#
loop_
_entity.id
_entity.type
_entity.pdbx_description
1 polymer ?
#
loop_
_entity_poly.entity_id
_entity_poly.type
_entity_poly.pdbx_seq_one_letter_code
_entity_poly.pdbx_strand_id
1 'polypeptide(L)'
;TCTSNVAASNAKLALFYDWLFFNPEKDSIMNIEPAILVMHHSMKPHPAITATLLDFICRIIPHFYPPLESHVRQGVFNSLNHIVEKRVLAPLAPLFDNPKLDKELRAMIREKFPEFCSSPSPPAEVKLEESVTMEMENHVADKDREDNCYDNSDAAFSDDEDDSNTKGKKREFRFHPIKEAVEEEPVDITPYLEQLDDALKEKVLLLQKGREEDLDTYTTDTEMQCEVMQEIVDMILEEDFDSEQLSTLASCLVELFKGHFRGEVLPEELTEESLEESVGKPLYVTFRNLCQMQEDNSSFSMLLDLLSELYQKQPKIGYHLLYYLRASKAAVGKMSLYESFAQATQLGDLHTCLMMDMKACQEDDVHLLCYLTPTIYSSFPDETLRSSELLNMIVAVIDSAQLQELMCQVLMGNLGMFRKDSVLNILIQSLDWETFEQYCTWQLFLAHNIPLELVIPILQHVKYKEHPEALSCLLLQLRKEKPTEEMVKMVMNRPCHTEDHFTTSILRQWSLRHEDTLSEHIKALLIKNNSLPRKRQSFPRKRKSLRSSSSKLAQLTLEQILEHLDNLRLCLLHTKQNFFSQTPILQALQHVQASCDEAHKMRFSDLFALAEDYEDSSKPSRSRRKAATSSPRSRKNTSQPPGNEEEESSSSASEEEDTKPKPKRKRKGSSAVGSDSD
;
A
#
# COMPACT_ATOMS: atom_id res chain seq x y z
N THR A 1 -9.32 11.50 -4.72
CA THR A 1 -8.71 10.54 -3.78
C THR A 1 -7.82 9.55 -4.51
N CYS A 2 -8.21 9.01 -5.68
CA CYS A 2 -7.35 8.15 -6.51
C CYS A 2 -5.91 8.71 -6.64
N THR A 3 -4.93 7.89 -6.29
CA THR A 3 -3.49 8.17 -6.39
C THR A 3 -2.81 7.42 -7.54
N SER A 4 -3.41 6.32 -8.02
CA SER A 4 -2.97 5.57 -9.21
C SER A 4 -3.84 5.82 -10.44
N ASN A 5 -3.25 5.68 -11.64
CA ASN A 5 -3.97 5.80 -12.91
C ASN A 5 -5.02 4.69 -13.09
N VAL A 6 -4.75 3.48 -12.60
CA VAL A 6 -5.69 2.34 -12.63
C VAL A 6 -6.93 2.66 -11.81
N ALA A 7 -6.75 3.12 -10.56
CA ALA A 7 -7.87 3.54 -9.71
C ALA A 7 -8.68 4.69 -10.33
N ALA A 8 -8.01 5.66 -10.97
CA ALA A 8 -8.68 6.76 -11.66
C ALA A 8 -9.48 6.29 -12.89
N SER A 9 -8.95 5.37 -13.70
CA SER A 9 -9.67 4.80 -14.86
C SER A 9 -10.87 3.95 -14.42
N ASN A 10 -10.71 3.12 -13.39
CA ASN A 10 -11.80 2.34 -12.81
C ASN A 10 -12.89 3.24 -12.22
N ALA A 11 -12.53 4.33 -11.54
CA ALA A 11 -13.50 5.31 -11.04
C ALA A 11 -14.29 6.02 -12.15
N LYS A 12 -13.64 6.36 -13.28
CA LYS A 12 -14.33 6.92 -14.46
C LYS A 12 -15.27 5.91 -15.09
N LEU A 13 -14.83 4.65 -15.24
CA LEU A 13 -15.69 3.58 -15.78
C LEU A 13 -16.91 3.35 -14.88
N ALA A 14 -16.72 3.28 -13.57
CA ALA A 14 -17.83 3.14 -12.61
C ALA A 14 -18.80 4.33 -12.69
N LEU A 15 -18.30 5.56 -12.80
CA LEU A 15 -19.11 6.78 -12.92
C LEU A 15 -19.95 6.84 -14.21
N PHE A 16 -19.47 6.21 -15.29
CA PHE A 16 -20.16 6.13 -16.58
C PHE A 16 -20.83 4.77 -16.86
N TYR A 17 -20.81 3.82 -15.93
CA TYR A 17 -21.24 2.44 -16.21
C TYR A 17 -22.71 2.37 -16.64
N ASP A 18 -23.58 3.07 -15.91
CA ASP A 18 -25.02 3.16 -16.21
C ASP A 18 -25.33 3.98 -17.48
N TRP A 19 -24.36 4.72 -18.03
CA TRP A 19 -24.53 5.42 -19.31
C TRP A 19 -24.41 4.49 -20.50
N LEU A 20 -23.59 3.43 -20.41
CA LEU A 20 -23.15 2.64 -21.57
C LEU A 20 -24.34 1.98 -22.29
N PHE A 21 -25.33 1.47 -21.56
CA PHE A 21 -26.51 0.82 -22.16
C PHE A 21 -27.84 1.47 -21.73
N PHE A 22 -27.79 2.75 -21.37
CA PHE A 22 -28.92 3.48 -20.77
C PHE A 22 -30.20 3.42 -21.62
N ASN A 23 -31.28 2.98 -20.97
CA ASN A 23 -32.62 2.92 -21.52
C ASN A 23 -33.57 3.81 -20.70
N PRO A 24 -34.10 4.92 -21.27
CA PRO A 24 -34.95 5.87 -20.54
C PRO A 24 -36.31 5.30 -20.09
N GLU A 25 -36.70 4.09 -20.52
CA GLU A 25 -37.89 3.38 -20.03
C GLU A 25 -37.62 2.53 -18.77
N LYS A 26 -36.35 2.25 -18.46
CA LYS A 26 -35.95 1.33 -17.38
C LYS A 26 -35.06 2.00 -16.33
N ASP A 27 -34.13 2.83 -16.78
CA ASP A 27 -33.01 3.30 -15.98
C ASP A 27 -33.28 4.72 -15.46
N SER A 28 -32.76 5.01 -14.26
CA SER A 28 -33.07 6.25 -13.55
C SER A 28 -32.13 7.39 -13.96
N ILE A 29 -32.67 8.59 -14.13
CA ILE A 29 -31.88 9.82 -14.31
C ILE A 29 -30.87 10.02 -13.16
N MET A 30 -31.23 9.60 -11.94
CA MET A 30 -30.39 9.70 -10.73
C MET A 30 -29.05 8.95 -10.85
N ASN A 31 -28.97 7.96 -11.73
CA ASN A 31 -27.76 7.17 -11.94
C ASN A 31 -26.77 7.87 -12.87
N ILE A 32 -27.28 8.64 -13.84
CA ILE A 32 -26.46 9.29 -14.87
C ILE A 32 -26.21 10.78 -14.58
N GLU A 33 -27.07 11.45 -13.81
CA GLU A 33 -26.91 12.86 -13.44
C GLU A 33 -25.59 13.21 -12.71
N PRO A 34 -24.99 12.36 -11.85
CA PRO A 34 -23.80 12.77 -11.10
C PRO A 34 -22.61 13.07 -12.02
N ALA A 35 -22.45 12.29 -13.10
CA ALA A 35 -21.36 12.45 -14.05
C ALA A 35 -21.44 13.79 -14.81
N ILE A 36 -22.63 14.16 -15.30
CA ILE A 36 -22.81 15.42 -16.03
C ILE A 36 -22.75 16.65 -15.11
N LEU A 37 -23.24 16.53 -13.88
CA LEU A 37 -23.14 17.59 -12.88
C LEU A 37 -21.69 17.80 -12.43
N VAL A 38 -20.92 16.73 -12.18
CA VAL A 38 -19.48 16.84 -11.90
C VAL A 38 -18.75 17.55 -13.05
N MET A 39 -19.04 17.19 -14.31
CA MET A 39 -18.47 17.87 -15.49
C MET A 39 -18.85 19.36 -15.54
N HIS A 40 -20.11 19.70 -15.30
CA HIS A 40 -20.58 21.08 -15.29
C HIS A 40 -19.94 21.92 -14.17
N HIS A 41 -20.07 21.49 -12.91
CA HIS A 41 -19.60 22.26 -11.75
C HIS A 41 -18.07 22.33 -11.66
N SER A 42 -17.34 21.34 -12.21
CA SER A 42 -15.87 21.37 -12.26
C SER A 42 -15.30 22.32 -13.32
N MET A 43 -16.06 22.69 -14.36
CA MET A 43 -15.55 23.52 -15.47
C MET A 43 -15.03 24.90 -15.03
N LYS A 44 -15.56 25.44 -13.93
CA LYS A 44 -15.08 26.72 -13.36
C LYS A 44 -13.80 26.55 -12.51
N PRO A 45 -13.77 25.75 -11.42
CA PRO A 45 -12.61 25.61 -10.54
C PRO A 45 -11.52 24.66 -11.06
N HIS A 46 -11.89 23.56 -11.73
CA HIS A 46 -11.01 22.43 -12.06
C HIS A 46 -11.30 21.87 -13.47
N PRO A 47 -11.06 22.64 -14.55
CA PRO A 47 -11.43 22.26 -15.92
C PRO A 47 -10.79 20.94 -16.40
N ALA A 48 -9.65 20.54 -15.81
CA ALA A 48 -9.01 19.25 -16.08
C ALA A 48 -9.89 18.04 -15.72
N ILE A 49 -10.74 18.15 -14.68
CA ILE A 49 -11.70 17.08 -14.31
C ILE A 49 -12.73 16.92 -15.43
N THR A 50 -13.31 18.02 -15.91
CA THR A 50 -14.28 17.99 -17.01
C THR A 50 -13.64 17.48 -18.29
N ALA A 51 -12.41 17.93 -18.61
CA ALA A 51 -11.68 17.48 -19.79
C ALA A 51 -11.43 15.97 -19.77
N THR A 52 -10.96 15.40 -18.65
CA THR A 52 -10.67 13.95 -18.59
C THR A 52 -11.91 13.07 -18.54
N LEU A 53 -13.05 13.58 -18.08
CA LEU A 53 -14.34 12.88 -18.15
C LEU A 53 -14.94 12.90 -19.57
N LEU A 54 -14.82 14.03 -20.28
CA LEU A 54 -15.25 14.15 -21.68
C LEU A 54 -14.38 13.33 -22.65
N ASP A 55 -13.06 13.30 -22.44
CA ASP A 55 -12.14 12.42 -23.18
C ASP A 55 -12.50 10.93 -22.94
N PHE A 56 -12.68 10.55 -21.67
CA PHE A 56 -13.03 9.18 -21.31
C PHE A 56 -14.36 8.72 -21.96
N ILE A 57 -15.43 9.52 -21.91
CA ILE A 57 -16.72 9.12 -22.49
C ILE A 57 -16.68 9.07 -24.04
N CYS A 58 -15.79 9.83 -24.70
CA CYS A 58 -15.58 9.71 -26.13
C CYS A 58 -14.79 8.44 -26.51
N ARG A 59 -13.76 8.10 -25.72
CA ARG A 59 -12.90 6.93 -25.96
C ARG A 59 -13.53 5.59 -25.54
N ILE A 60 -14.37 5.57 -24.50
CA ILE A 60 -14.98 4.32 -24.00
C ILE A 60 -16.00 3.71 -24.97
N ILE A 61 -16.59 4.51 -25.88
CA ILE A 61 -17.61 4.05 -26.84
C ILE A 61 -17.10 2.93 -27.77
N PRO A 62 -16.01 3.11 -28.53
CA PRO A 62 -15.45 2.02 -29.35
C PRO A 62 -14.71 0.95 -28.54
N HIS A 63 -14.21 1.28 -27.34
CA HIS A 63 -13.28 0.41 -26.61
C HIS A 63 -13.89 -0.43 -25.48
N PHE A 64 -15.10 -0.12 -24.97
CA PHE A 64 -15.70 -0.89 -23.87
C PHE A 64 -15.91 -2.36 -24.21
N TYR A 65 -16.53 -2.61 -25.37
CA TYR A 65 -16.68 -3.93 -25.96
C TYR A 65 -16.97 -3.76 -27.46
N PRO A 66 -15.95 -3.85 -28.34
CA PRO A 66 -16.09 -3.51 -29.76
C PRO A 66 -17.28 -4.17 -30.50
N PRO A 67 -17.65 -5.45 -30.25
CA PRO A 67 -18.83 -6.05 -30.89
C PRO A 67 -20.17 -5.38 -30.56
N LEU A 68 -20.24 -4.56 -29.51
CA LEU A 68 -21.42 -3.80 -29.10
C LEU A 68 -21.24 -2.28 -29.16
N GLU A 69 -20.21 -1.75 -29.85
CA GLU A 69 -19.97 -0.29 -29.98
C GLU A 69 -21.25 0.49 -30.34
N SER A 70 -22.04 -0.03 -31.29
CA SER A 70 -23.31 0.58 -31.72
C SER A 70 -24.33 0.74 -30.57
N HIS A 71 -24.38 -0.22 -29.66
CA HIS A 71 -25.25 -0.18 -28.49
C HIS A 71 -24.69 0.75 -27.42
N VAL A 72 -23.36 0.74 -27.22
CA VAL A 72 -22.68 1.64 -26.29
C VAL A 72 -22.87 3.11 -26.70
N ARG A 73 -22.67 3.42 -27.98
CA ARG A 73 -22.93 4.72 -28.58
C ARG A 73 -24.39 5.16 -28.37
N GLN A 74 -25.34 4.24 -28.56
CA GLN A 74 -26.76 4.51 -28.38
C GLN A 74 -27.13 4.77 -26.90
N GLY A 75 -26.58 4.02 -25.95
CA GLY A 75 -26.80 4.25 -24.51
C GLY A 75 -26.28 5.62 -24.05
N VAL A 76 -25.07 5.99 -24.46
CA VAL A 76 -24.51 7.32 -24.13
C VAL A 76 -25.32 8.44 -24.79
N PHE A 77 -25.78 8.26 -26.04
CA PHE A 77 -26.67 9.20 -26.72
C PHE A 77 -28.05 9.32 -26.04
N ASN A 78 -28.64 8.20 -25.60
CA ASN A 78 -29.87 8.20 -24.82
C ASN A 78 -29.69 8.94 -23.49
N SER A 79 -28.57 8.72 -22.80
CA SER A 79 -28.23 9.39 -21.54
C SER A 79 -28.20 10.91 -21.70
N LEU A 80 -27.47 11.40 -22.71
CA LEU A 80 -27.36 12.83 -23.01
C LEU A 80 -28.70 13.47 -23.39
N ASN A 81 -29.52 12.79 -24.21
CA ASN A 81 -30.88 13.27 -24.50
C ASN A 81 -31.73 13.32 -23.22
N HIS A 82 -31.72 12.28 -22.40
CA HIS A 82 -32.55 12.21 -21.21
C HIS A 82 -32.16 13.27 -20.16
N ILE A 83 -30.87 13.58 -20.03
CA ILE A 83 -30.35 14.70 -19.24
C ILE A 83 -30.94 16.05 -19.69
N VAL A 84 -31.03 16.27 -21.01
CA VAL A 84 -31.62 17.49 -21.60
C VAL A 84 -33.13 17.52 -21.42
N GLU A 85 -33.83 16.40 -21.69
CA GLU A 85 -35.28 16.24 -21.51
C GLU A 85 -35.72 16.50 -20.07
N LYS A 86 -34.99 15.92 -19.09
CA LYS A 86 -35.23 16.10 -17.65
C LYS A 86 -34.73 17.44 -17.12
N ARG A 87 -34.04 18.23 -17.95
CA ARG A 87 -33.45 19.54 -17.61
C ARG A 87 -32.44 19.49 -16.46
N VAL A 88 -31.71 18.37 -16.33
CA VAL A 88 -30.56 18.25 -15.42
C VAL A 88 -29.46 19.21 -15.87
N LEU A 89 -29.24 19.33 -17.18
CA LEU A 89 -28.41 20.37 -17.77
C LEU A 89 -28.94 20.75 -19.16
N ALA A 90 -29.21 22.04 -19.39
CA ALA A 90 -29.74 22.52 -20.68
C ALA A 90 -29.29 23.96 -20.99
N PRO A 91 -28.76 24.26 -22.19
CA PRO A 91 -28.27 23.33 -23.23
C PRO A 91 -26.89 22.73 -22.90
N LEU A 92 -26.47 21.65 -23.58
CA LEU A 92 -25.15 21.02 -23.40
C LEU A 92 -24.01 21.73 -24.15
N ALA A 93 -24.30 22.48 -25.22
CA ALA A 93 -23.28 23.13 -26.04
C ALA A 93 -22.27 24.02 -25.27
N PRO A 94 -22.63 24.80 -24.23
CA PRO A 94 -21.68 25.57 -23.42
C PRO A 94 -20.70 24.72 -22.60
N LEU A 95 -21.01 23.44 -22.37
CA LEU A 95 -20.12 22.47 -21.76
C LEU A 95 -19.20 21.84 -22.81
N PHE A 96 -19.77 21.39 -23.93
CA PHE A 96 -19.06 20.64 -24.96
C PHE A 96 -18.12 21.50 -25.82
N ASP A 97 -18.46 22.76 -26.11
CA ASP A 97 -17.62 23.70 -26.85
C ASP A 97 -16.99 24.78 -25.95
N ASN A 98 -16.73 24.44 -24.68
CA ASN A 98 -16.22 25.41 -23.71
C ASN A 98 -14.78 25.85 -24.08
N PRO A 99 -14.46 27.16 -24.14
CA PRO A 99 -13.12 27.63 -24.51
C PRO A 99 -11.98 27.17 -23.58
N LYS A 100 -12.29 26.66 -22.37
CA LYS A 100 -11.31 26.07 -21.46
C LYS A 100 -10.91 24.63 -21.82
N LEU A 101 -11.66 23.96 -22.68
CA LEU A 101 -11.31 22.65 -23.20
C LEU A 101 -10.36 22.79 -24.39
N ASP A 102 -9.44 21.84 -24.50
CA ASP A 102 -8.51 21.80 -25.62
C ASP A 102 -9.26 21.67 -26.97
N LYS A 103 -8.62 22.15 -28.04
CA LYS A 103 -9.19 22.14 -29.40
C LYS A 103 -9.40 20.72 -29.93
N GLU A 104 -8.48 19.80 -29.67
CA GLU A 104 -8.54 18.41 -30.14
C GLU A 104 -9.69 17.66 -29.45
N LEU A 105 -9.79 17.81 -28.13
CA LEU A 105 -10.92 17.25 -27.36
C LEU A 105 -12.26 17.80 -27.86
N ARG A 106 -12.37 19.10 -28.15
CA ARG A 106 -13.61 19.68 -28.71
C ARG A 106 -13.92 19.21 -30.13
N ALA A 107 -12.90 18.91 -30.93
CA ALA A 107 -13.09 18.27 -32.24
C ALA A 107 -13.63 16.84 -32.09
N MET A 108 -13.02 16.04 -31.19
CA MET A 108 -13.46 14.67 -30.88
C MET A 108 -14.91 14.63 -30.36
N ILE A 109 -15.29 15.52 -29.44
CA ILE A 109 -16.68 15.63 -28.95
C ILE A 109 -17.64 15.99 -30.09
N ARG A 110 -17.25 16.90 -30.99
CA ARG A 110 -18.09 17.30 -32.13
C ARG A 110 -18.23 16.21 -33.19
N GLU A 111 -17.22 15.37 -33.38
CA GLU A 111 -17.29 14.16 -34.22
C GLU A 111 -18.23 13.12 -33.61
N LYS A 112 -18.08 12.82 -32.31
CA LYS A 112 -18.91 11.80 -31.65
C LYS A 112 -20.34 12.25 -31.41
N PHE A 113 -20.58 13.54 -31.14
CA PHE A 113 -21.86 14.10 -30.67
C PHE A 113 -22.25 15.43 -31.36
N PRO A 114 -22.37 15.48 -32.69
CA PRO A 114 -22.68 16.71 -33.43
C PRO A 114 -24.02 17.35 -33.02
N GLU A 115 -24.98 16.55 -32.57
CA GLU A 115 -26.34 16.97 -32.20
C GLU A 115 -26.35 17.87 -30.95
N PHE A 116 -25.44 17.63 -30.01
CA PHE A 116 -25.35 18.37 -28.74
C PHE A 116 -24.38 19.56 -28.77
N CYS A 117 -23.55 19.65 -29.81
CA CYS A 117 -22.58 20.73 -30.04
C CYS A 117 -23.16 21.95 -30.78
N SER A 118 -24.46 21.94 -31.11
CA SER A 118 -25.15 23.00 -31.84
C SER A 118 -26.27 23.59 -30.98
N SER A 119 -26.34 24.92 -30.87
CA SER A 119 -27.52 25.58 -30.29
C SER A 119 -28.72 25.39 -31.25
N PRO A 120 -29.92 25.05 -30.76
CA PRO A 120 -31.09 24.94 -31.64
C PRO A 120 -31.40 26.31 -32.25
N SER A 121 -31.31 26.40 -33.58
CA SER A 121 -31.79 27.54 -34.34
C SER A 121 -33.30 27.76 -34.07
N PRO A 122 -33.79 29.00 -33.95
CA PRO A 122 -35.23 29.24 -33.93
C PRO A 122 -35.87 28.70 -35.20
N PRO A 123 -37.05 28.07 -35.14
CA PRO A 123 -37.75 27.61 -36.34
C PRO A 123 -38.06 28.81 -37.24
N ALA A 124 -37.68 28.72 -38.51
CA ALA A 124 -37.88 29.78 -39.48
C ALA A 124 -39.38 29.96 -39.80
N GLU A 125 -40.02 30.97 -39.21
CA GLU A 125 -41.34 31.41 -39.68
C GLU A 125 -41.21 32.08 -41.05
N VAL A 126 -41.96 31.55 -42.02
CA VAL A 126 -42.07 32.11 -43.37
C VAL A 126 -42.86 33.41 -43.33
N LYS A 127 -42.20 34.56 -43.49
CA LYS A 127 -42.84 35.83 -43.90
C LYS A 127 -42.03 36.58 -44.95
N LEU A 128 -42.77 37.36 -45.75
CA LEU A 128 -42.37 37.92 -47.04
C LEU A 128 -41.36 39.08 -46.96
N GLU A 129 -40.78 39.31 -48.13
CA GLU A 129 -40.10 40.51 -48.66
C GLU A 129 -40.45 41.86 -48.01
N GLU A 130 -39.40 42.63 -47.67
CA GLU A 130 -39.04 43.97 -48.17
C GLU A 130 -37.96 44.56 -47.23
N SER A 131 -36.70 44.72 -47.63
CA SER A 131 -36.08 45.70 -48.54
C SER A 131 -35.39 46.89 -47.80
N VAL A 132 -34.27 47.35 -48.37
CA VAL A 132 -33.55 48.63 -48.08
C VAL A 132 -32.65 48.74 -46.83
N THR A 133 -31.34 48.61 -47.10
CA THR A 133 -30.15 49.34 -46.58
C THR A 133 -30.28 50.35 -45.42
N MET A 134 -29.34 50.33 -44.46
CA MET A 134 -28.11 51.16 -44.52
C MET A 134 -27.11 50.86 -43.39
N GLU A 135 -25.87 51.35 -43.56
CA GLU A 135 -24.72 51.19 -42.68
C GLU A 135 -24.73 52.20 -41.51
N MET A 136 -23.99 51.91 -40.42
CA MET A 136 -22.77 52.65 -40.04
C MET A 136 -22.52 52.77 -38.51
N GLU A 137 -21.39 52.19 -38.08
CA GLU A 137 -20.43 52.56 -37.00
C GLU A 137 -20.84 53.06 -35.58
N ASN A 138 -20.18 52.40 -34.60
CA ASN A 138 -19.47 52.95 -33.43
C ASN A 138 -20.23 53.81 -32.38
N HIS A 139 -20.29 53.31 -31.12
CA HIS A 139 -19.34 53.75 -30.08
C HIS A 139 -19.34 52.85 -28.82
N VAL A 140 -18.26 52.97 -28.03
CA VAL A 140 -17.88 52.14 -26.88
C VAL A 140 -18.42 52.72 -25.55
N ALA A 141 -18.91 51.87 -24.62
CA ALA A 141 -18.51 51.83 -23.20
C ALA A 141 -19.57 51.23 -22.23
N ASP A 142 -19.18 50.09 -21.62
CA ASP A 142 -19.16 49.86 -20.16
C ASP A 142 -20.47 49.66 -19.32
N LYS A 143 -20.48 48.53 -18.59
CA LYS A 143 -21.20 48.16 -17.34
C LYS A 143 -22.65 47.64 -17.33
N ASP A 144 -22.70 46.34 -17.04
CA ASP A 144 -23.30 45.72 -15.85
C ASP A 144 -24.79 45.99 -15.55
N ARG A 145 -25.60 44.97 -15.87
CA ARG A 145 -26.73 44.50 -15.03
C ARG A 145 -27.17 43.11 -15.49
N GLU A 146 -26.56 42.08 -14.90
CA GLU A 146 -27.14 40.74 -14.89
C GLU A 146 -28.26 40.70 -13.83
N ASP A 147 -29.52 40.67 -14.27
CA ASP A 147 -30.63 40.17 -13.47
C ASP A 147 -30.80 38.70 -13.83
N ASN A 148 -30.40 37.78 -12.94
CA ASN A 148 -30.63 36.35 -13.14
C ASN A 148 -31.23 35.73 -11.87
N CYS A 149 -32.57 35.71 -11.84
CA CYS A 149 -33.36 35.17 -10.75
C CYS A 149 -33.59 33.67 -10.97
N TYR A 150 -32.69 32.82 -10.48
CA TYR A 150 -33.00 31.41 -10.18
C TYR A 150 -32.39 30.98 -8.84
N ASP A 151 -33.10 30.08 -8.17
CA ASP A 151 -32.95 29.75 -6.75
C ASP A 151 -31.62 29.01 -6.48
N ASN A 152 -30.74 29.62 -5.68
CA ASN A 152 -29.38 29.12 -5.47
C ASN A 152 -29.33 28.23 -4.21
N SER A 153 -29.98 27.06 -4.29
CA SER A 153 -29.78 25.99 -3.29
C SER A 153 -28.44 25.30 -3.57
N ASP A 154 -27.34 25.95 -3.17
CA ASP A 154 -25.99 25.41 -3.33
C ASP A 154 -25.86 24.04 -2.64
N ALA A 155 -25.60 22.99 -3.43
CA ALA A 155 -25.02 21.76 -2.95
C ALA A 155 -23.54 22.02 -2.63
N ALA A 156 -23.29 22.66 -1.49
CA ALA A 156 -21.93 22.86 -0.99
C ALA A 156 -21.30 21.50 -0.64
N PHE A 157 -20.04 21.31 -1.05
CA PHE A 157 -19.21 20.26 -0.49
C PHE A 157 -19.08 20.52 1.02
N SER A 158 -19.19 19.46 1.83
CA SER A 158 -18.96 19.52 3.29
C SER A 158 -17.45 19.64 3.58
N ASP A 159 -16.88 20.80 3.27
CA ASP A 159 -15.49 21.15 3.52
C ASP A 159 -15.40 21.80 4.91
N ASP A 160 -15.13 20.99 5.93
CA ASP A 160 -15.07 21.37 7.34
C ASP A 160 -13.68 21.00 7.91
N GLU A 161 -12.62 21.57 7.31
CA GLU A 161 -11.23 21.46 7.78
C GLU A 161 -10.58 22.86 7.84
N ASP A 162 -10.11 23.23 9.04
CA ASP A 162 -9.51 24.54 9.35
C ASP A 162 -8.14 24.69 8.67
N ASP A 163 -8.01 25.68 7.76
CA ASP A 163 -6.84 25.88 6.90
C ASP A 163 -5.54 26.15 7.69
N SER A 164 -4.77 25.08 7.90
CA SER A 164 -3.55 25.07 8.71
C SER A 164 -2.29 24.71 7.90
N ASN A 165 -2.17 25.35 6.73
CA ASN A 165 -0.91 25.80 6.12
C ASN A 165 0.34 24.93 6.36
N THR A 166 0.35 23.73 5.79
CA THR A 166 1.58 22.92 5.65
C THR A 166 2.10 23.01 4.21
N LYS A 167 3.37 23.39 4.05
CA LYS A 167 4.04 23.49 2.75
C LYS A 167 4.45 22.11 2.21
N GLY A 168 3.48 21.29 1.84
CA GLY A 168 3.70 20.13 0.98
C GLY A 168 3.94 20.54 -0.47
N LYS A 169 4.86 19.88 -1.18
CA LYS A 169 5.01 20.07 -2.64
C LYS A 169 3.72 19.62 -3.32
N LYS A 170 2.99 20.51 -3.99
CA LYS A 170 1.89 20.11 -4.88
C LYS A 170 2.49 19.25 -6.00
N ARG A 171 2.14 17.96 -6.04
CA ARG A 171 2.44 17.08 -7.18
C ARG A 171 1.63 17.60 -8.37
N GLU A 172 2.30 17.94 -9.47
CA GLU A 172 1.61 18.17 -10.75
C GLU A 172 1.16 16.81 -11.31
N PHE A 173 -0.14 16.56 -11.28
CA PHE A 173 -0.73 15.40 -11.93
C PHE A 173 -0.89 15.69 -13.44
N ARG A 174 -0.06 15.08 -14.28
CA ARG A 174 -0.32 14.95 -15.71
C ARG A 174 -1.02 13.62 -15.96
N PHE A 175 -2.28 13.69 -16.35
CA PHE A 175 -3.02 12.54 -16.88
C PHE A 175 -2.35 12.08 -18.17
N HIS A 176 -2.04 10.79 -18.26
CA HIS A 176 -1.59 10.17 -19.50
C HIS A 176 -2.83 9.52 -20.16
N PRO A 177 -3.00 9.59 -21.49
CA PRO A 177 -4.12 8.97 -22.19
C PRO A 177 -4.18 7.45 -21.98
N ILE A 178 -5.36 6.87 -22.24
CA ILE A 178 -5.52 5.43 -22.43
C ILE A 178 -4.54 5.00 -23.54
N LYS A 179 -3.78 3.90 -23.34
CA LYS A 179 -2.84 3.36 -24.34
C LYS A 179 -3.58 3.20 -25.69
N GLU A 180 -3.31 4.10 -26.62
CA GLU A 180 -3.83 4.01 -27.99
C GLU A 180 -3.25 2.75 -28.65
N ALA A 181 -4.02 2.13 -29.54
CA ALA A 181 -3.47 1.08 -30.41
C ALA A 181 -2.43 1.74 -31.30
N VAL A 182 -1.14 1.54 -30.97
CA VAL A 182 -0.04 2.22 -31.65
C VAL A 182 0.03 1.69 -33.06
N GLU A 183 -0.39 2.51 -34.04
CA GLU A 183 -0.11 2.26 -35.45
C GLU A 183 1.40 2.03 -35.60
N GLU A 184 1.80 0.96 -36.30
CA GLU A 184 3.21 0.68 -36.52
C GLU A 184 3.78 1.69 -37.51
N GLU A 185 4.33 2.78 -36.97
CA GLU A 185 5.26 3.62 -37.73
C GLU A 185 6.39 2.74 -38.29
N PRO A 186 6.72 2.87 -39.59
CA PRO A 186 7.79 2.10 -40.19
C PRO A 186 9.11 2.43 -39.50
N VAL A 187 9.91 1.41 -39.24
CA VAL A 187 11.14 1.54 -38.47
C VAL A 187 12.22 2.19 -39.32
N ASP A 188 12.57 3.43 -38.98
CA ASP A 188 13.57 4.21 -39.69
C ASP A 188 14.90 4.23 -38.93
N ILE A 189 15.77 3.26 -39.24
CA ILE A 189 17.16 3.25 -38.77
C ILE A 189 18.13 3.97 -39.72
N THR A 190 17.66 4.50 -40.84
CA THR A 190 18.47 5.25 -41.83
C THR A 190 19.35 6.34 -41.22
N PRO A 191 18.90 7.19 -40.27
CA PRO A 191 19.76 8.23 -39.68
C PRO A 191 20.95 7.70 -38.87
N TYR A 192 20.90 6.44 -38.41
CA TYR A 192 21.95 5.80 -37.62
C TYR A 192 22.84 4.88 -38.48
N LEU A 193 22.29 4.25 -39.52
CA LEU A 193 23.00 3.35 -40.43
C LEU A 193 24.17 3.99 -41.20
N GLU A 194 24.22 5.31 -41.35
CA GLU A 194 25.37 6.01 -41.98
C GLU A 194 26.55 6.25 -41.04
N GLN A 195 26.36 6.02 -39.74
CA GLN A 195 27.36 6.25 -38.68
C GLN A 195 28.00 4.94 -38.16
N LEU A 196 27.50 3.78 -38.59
CA LEU A 196 28.13 2.47 -38.37
C LEU A 196 29.16 2.19 -39.46
N ASP A 197 30.19 1.41 -39.13
CA ASP A 197 31.08 0.82 -40.13
C ASP A 197 30.33 -0.15 -41.06
N ASP A 198 30.94 -0.45 -42.22
CA ASP A 198 30.30 -1.26 -43.25
C ASP A 198 29.94 -2.68 -42.78
N ALA A 199 30.68 -3.24 -41.80
CA ALA A 199 30.48 -4.60 -41.30
C ALA A 199 29.29 -4.68 -40.33
N LEU A 200 29.25 -3.81 -39.32
CA LEU A 200 28.10 -3.66 -38.43
C LEU A 200 26.84 -3.26 -39.21
N LYS A 201 26.98 -2.35 -40.17
CA LYS A 201 25.88 -1.92 -41.05
C LYS A 201 25.28 -3.07 -41.84
N GLU A 202 26.11 -3.96 -42.40
CA GLU A 202 25.61 -5.16 -43.10
C GLU A 202 24.81 -6.06 -42.14
N LYS A 203 25.31 -6.34 -40.93
CA LYS A 203 24.60 -7.18 -39.96
C LYS A 203 23.32 -6.53 -39.43
N VAL A 204 23.31 -5.23 -39.16
CA VAL A 204 22.10 -4.49 -38.74
C VAL A 204 21.04 -4.49 -39.86
N LEU A 205 21.45 -4.41 -41.13
CA LEU A 205 20.53 -4.54 -42.27
C LEU A 205 20.01 -5.97 -42.47
N LEU A 206 20.80 -7.00 -42.15
CA LEU A 206 20.30 -8.38 -42.12
C LEU A 206 19.28 -8.59 -40.99
N LEU A 207 19.55 -8.02 -39.81
CA LEU A 207 18.63 -8.03 -38.67
C LEU A 207 17.33 -7.28 -38.96
N GLN A 208 17.37 -6.21 -39.76
CA GLN A 208 16.16 -5.55 -40.26
C GLN A 208 15.36 -6.42 -41.24
N LYS A 209 16.03 -7.09 -42.20
CA LYS A 209 15.34 -7.91 -43.21
C LYS A 209 14.55 -9.06 -42.61
N GLY A 210 15.12 -9.75 -41.62
CA GLY A 210 14.41 -10.79 -40.88
C GLY A 210 13.17 -10.28 -40.10
N ARG A 211 12.98 -8.97 -39.99
CA ARG A 211 11.73 -8.38 -39.44
C ARG A 211 10.72 -8.01 -40.52
N GLU A 212 11.16 -7.83 -41.77
CA GLU A 212 10.26 -7.48 -42.88
C GLU A 212 9.57 -8.72 -43.49
N GLU A 213 10.11 -9.92 -43.28
CA GLU A 213 9.52 -11.21 -43.71
C GLU A 213 8.54 -11.82 -42.67
N ASP A 214 8.46 -11.25 -41.45
CA ASP A 214 7.58 -11.67 -40.34
C ASP A 214 6.07 -11.70 -40.69
N LEU A 215 5.64 -10.99 -41.74
CA LEU A 215 4.21 -10.85 -42.06
C LEU A 215 3.57 -12.15 -42.60
N ASP A 216 4.36 -13.11 -43.09
CA ASP A 216 3.86 -14.33 -43.75
C ASP A 216 4.26 -15.68 -43.11
N THR A 217 5.28 -15.78 -42.22
CA THR A 217 5.70 -17.10 -41.65
C THR A 217 6.29 -17.07 -40.22
N TYR A 218 5.50 -17.51 -39.23
CA TYR A 218 5.65 -17.16 -37.79
C TYR A 218 6.79 -17.82 -36.96
N THR A 219 7.64 -18.71 -37.50
CA THR A 219 8.57 -19.53 -36.66
C THR A 219 9.99 -19.72 -37.17
N THR A 220 10.36 -19.20 -38.34
CA THR A 220 11.68 -19.49 -38.95
C THR A 220 12.64 -18.30 -38.91
N ASP A 221 12.15 -17.10 -38.59
CA ASP A 221 12.92 -15.87 -38.69
C ASP A 221 13.58 -15.46 -37.36
N THR A 222 12.89 -15.61 -36.22
CA THR A 222 13.43 -15.30 -34.89
C THR A 222 14.76 -16.01 -34.59
N GLU A 223 14.94 -17.25 -35.07
CA GLU A 223 16.22 -17.97 -34.97
C GLU A 223 17.31 -17.30 -35.80
N MET A 224 17.02 -16.88 -37.04
CA MET A 224 17.94 -16.15 -37.91
C MET A 224 18.30 -14.78 -37.34
N GLN A 225 17.32 -14.02 -36.84
CA GLN A 225 17.56 -12.76 -36.12
C GLN A 225 18.45 -12.97 -34.88
N CYS A 226 18.28 -14.09 -34.16
CA CYS A 226 19.13 -14.48 -33.02
C CYS A 226 20.56 -14.87 -33.44
N GLU A 227 20.75 -15.52 -34.59
CA GLU A 227 22.06 -15.80 -35.17
C GLU A 227 22.77 -14.51 -35.59
N VAL A 228 22.10 -13.62 -36.33
CA VAL A 228 22.66 -12.32 -36.72
C VAL A 228 22.98 -11.45 -35.49
N MET A 229 22.14 -11.48 -34.46
CA MET A 229 22.42 -10.78 -33.21
C MET A 229 23.59 -11.40 -32.43
N GLN A 230 23.82 -12.71 -32.53
CA GLN A 230 25.03 -13.35 -32.00
C GLN A 230 26.27 -12.88 -32.76
N GLU A 231 26.23 -12.80 -34.10
CA GLU A 231 27.35 -12.25 -34.88
C GLU A 231 27.64 -10.79 -34.53
N ILE A 232 26.60 -9.97 -34.28
CA ILE A 232 26.77 -8.58 -33.79
C ILE A 232 27.45 -8.57 -32.42
N VAL A 233 27.03 -9.43 -31.49
CA VAL A 233 27.69 -9.57 -30.19
C VAL A 233 29.14 -10.00 -30.38
N ASP A 234 29.42 -11.02 -31.20
CA ASP A 234 30.78 -11.53 -31.40
C ASP A 234 31.73 -10.44 -31.96
N MET A 235 31.25 -9.57 -32.86
CA MET A 235 32.03 -8.41 -33.35
C MET A 235 32.32 -7.36 -32.25
N ILE A 236 31.36 -7.09 -31.35
CA ILE A 236 31.56 -6.17 -30.21
C ILE A 236 32.62 -6.70 -29.22
N LEU A 237 32.81 -8.02 -29.20
CA LEU A 237 33.73 -8.71 -28.30
C LEU A 237 35.17 -8.81 -28.85
N GLU A 238 35.45 -8.33 -30.07
CA GLU A 238 36.80 -8.24 -30.62
C GLU A 238 37.64 -7.18 -29.87
N GLU A 239 38.93 -7.42 -29.66
CA GLU A 239 39.78 -6.56 -28.81
C GLU A 239 39.98 -5.13 -29.33
N ASP A 240 39.77 -4.90 -30.63
CA ASP A 240 39.94 -3.60 -31.30
C ASP A 240 38.60 -2.86 -31.56
N PHE A 241 37.50 -3.24 -30.91
CA PHE A 241 36.18 -2.64 -31.15
C PHE A 241 36.11 -1.14 -30.80
N ASP A 242 35.55 -0.34 -31.72
CA ASP A 242 35.41 1.10 -31.54
C ASP A 242 34.20 1.46 -30.65
N SER A 243 34.48 1.91 -29.44
CA SER A 243 33.47 2.32 -28.47
C SER A 243 32.62 3.51 -28.91
N GLU A 244 33.07 4.33 -29.88
CA GLU A 244 32.24 5.41 -30.45
C GLU A 244 31.04 4.84 -31.24
N GLN A 245 31.13 3.61 -31.75
CA GLN A 245 30.03 2.94 -32.46
C GLN A 245 28.94 2.38 -31.54
N LEU A 246 29.21 2.16 -30.24
CA LEU A 246 28.23 1.58 -29.30
C LEU A 246 26.92 2.36 -29.21
N SER A 247 26.98 3.70 -29.10
CA SER A 247 25.77 4.54 -28.96
C SER A 247 24.92 4.55 -30.25
N THR A 248 25.58 4.50 -31.40
CA THR A 248 24.93 4.39 -32.72
C THR A 248 24.25 3.03 -32.87
N LEU A 249 24.97 1.95 -32.55
CA LEU A 249 24.44 0.59 -32.60
C LEU A 249 23.28 0.40 -31.63
N ALA A 250 23.39 0.90 -30.40
CA ALA A 250 22.30 0.91 -29.43
C ALA A 250 21.06 1.64 -29.96
N SER A 251 21.23 2.76 -30.68
CA SER A 251 20.14 3.49 -31.32
C SER A 251 19.46 2.66 -32.43
N CYS A 252 20.23 1.97 -33.28
CA CYS A 252 19.70 1.03 -34.27
C CYS A 252 18.91 -0.12 -33.61
N LEU A 253 19.47 -0.76 -32.58
CA LEU A 253 18.87 -1.92 -31.91
C LEU A 253 17.59 -1.56 -31.16
N VAL A 254 17.52 -0.38 -30.53
CA VAL A 254 16.29 0.09 -29.86
C VAL A 254 15.15 0.29 -30.86
N GLU A 255 15.44 0.87 -32.02
CA GLU A 255 14.48 1.03 -33.12
C GLU A 255 14.02 -0.32 -33.70
N LEU A 256 14.96 -1.22 -33.99
CA LEU A 256 14.66 -2.58 -34.49
C LEU A 256 13.86 -3.40 -33.49
N PHE A 257 14.15 -3.31 -32.19
CA PHE A 257 13.46 -4.05 -31.13
C PHE A 257 12.28 -3.31 -30.51
N LYS A 258 11.80 -2.19 -31.08
CA LYS A 258 10.59 -1.46 -30.62
C LYS A 258 9.39 -2.37 -30.33
N GLY A 259 9.20 -3.43 -31.12
CA GLY A 259 8.15 -4.43 -30.91
C GLY A 259 8.35 -5.30 -29.67
N HIS A 260 9.59 -5.66 -29.32
CA HIS A 260 9.91 -6.51 -28.17
C HIS A 260 9.61 -5.84 -26.81
N PHE A 261 9.47 -4.51 -26.80
CA PHE A 261 9.16 -3.69 -25.62
C PHE A 261 7.66 -3.35 -25.49
N ARG A 262 6.82 -3.91 -26.36
CA ARG A 262 5.35 -3.73 -26.42
C ARG A 262 4.65 -5.05 -26.08
N GLY A 263 3.46 -4.96 -25.48
CA GLY A 263 2.66 -6.13 -25.08
C GLY A 263 3.10 -6.76 -23.76
N GLU A 264 2.46 -7.87 -23.43
CA GLU A 264 2.77 -8.68 -22.25
C GLU A 264 4.01 -9.53 -22.54
N VAL A 265 4.99 -9.48 -21.62
CA VAL A 265 6.27 -10.18 -21.80
C VAL A 265 6.19 -11.62 -21.26
N LEU A 266 5.34 -11.81 -20.25
CA LEU A 266 5.12 -13.06 -19.56
C LEU A 266 4.12 -13.95 -20.33
N PRO A 267 4.41 -15.23 -20.62
CA PRO A 267 3.46 -16.15 -21.23
C PRO A 267 2.20 -16.38 -20.37
N GLU A 268 1.05 -16.60 -21.01
CA GLU A 268 -0.22 -16.94 -20.32
C GLU A 268 -0.09 -18.23 -19.48
N GLU A 269 0.60 -19.24 -20.00
CA GLU A 269 0.91 -20.48 -19.27
C GLU A 269 2.36 -20.44 -18.77
N LEU A 270 2.58 -20.48 -17.45
CA LEU A 270 3.92 -20.42 -16.85
C LEU A 270 4.60 -21.79 -16.81
N THR A 271 4.93 -22.36 -17.97
CA THR A 271 5.71 -23.60 -18.09
C THR A 271 7.21 -23.34 -18.25
N GLU A 272 8.05 -24.32 -17.94
CA GLU A 272 9.50 -24.20 -18.10
C GLU A 272 9.95 -24.13 -19.57
N GLU A 273 9.07 -24.51 -20.51
CA GLU A 273 9.32 -24.46 -21.96
C GLU A 273 8.88 -23.09 -22.53
N SER A 274 7.67 -22.64 -22.21
CA SER A 274 7.16 -21.32 -22.64
C SER A 274 7.95 -20.14 -22.06
N LEU A 275 8.44 -20.27 -20.83
CA LEU A 275 9.34 -19.26 -20.25
C LEU A 275 10.65 -19.15 -21.03
N GLU A 276 11.25 -20.26 -21.46
CA GLU A 276 12.47 -20.23 -22.29
C GLU A 276 12.20 -19.72 -23.71
N GLU A 277 11.05 -20.08 -24.30
CA GLU A 277 10.61 -19.56 -25.60
C GLU A 277 10.45 -18.02 -25.55
N SER A 278 9.85 -17.49 -24.48
CA SER A 278 9.66 -16.04 -24.31
C SER A 278 10.98 -15.24 -24.24
N VAL A 279 12.05 -15.86 -23.70
CA VAL A 279 13.41 -15.29 -23.65
C VAL A 279 14.30 -15.73 -24.81
N GLY A 280 13.74 -16.43 -25.80
CA GLY A 280 14.42 -16.84 -27.03
C GLY A 280 14.52 -15.76 -28.11
N LYS A 281 14.15 -14.51 -27.81
CA LYS A 281 14.13 -13.38 -28.76
C LYS A 281 15.51 -12.69 -28.91
N PRO A 282 15.83 -12.03 -30.05
CA PRO A 282 17.15 -11.46 -30.32
C PRO A 282 17.69 -10.52 -29.24
N LEU A 283 16.84 -9.68 -28.65
CA LEU A 283 17.20 -8.79 -27.53
C LEU A 283 17.91 -9.54 -26.38
N TYR A 284 17.46 -10.76 -26.08
CA TYR A 284 17.98 -11.56 -24.99
C TYR A 284 19.31 -12.25 -25.31
N VAL A 285 19.77 -12.24 -26.56
CA VAL A 285 21.08 -12.77 -26.96
C VAL A 285 22.22 -12.00 -26.28
N THR A 286 22.10 -10.69 -26.12
CA THR A 286 23.08 -9.88 -25.37
C THR A 286 23.15 -10.32 -23.90
N PHE A 287 22.01 -10.51 -23.24
CA PHE A 287 21.98 -10.98 -21.85
C PHE A 287 22.49 -12.42 -21.71
N ARG A 288 22.19 -13.29 -22.68
CA ARG A 288 22.69 -14.68 -22.74
C ARG A 288 24.21 -14.72 -22.74
N ASN A 289 24.85 -13.91 -23.59
CA ASN A 289 26.30 -13.82 -23.67
C ASN A 289 26.89 -13.22 -22.39
N LEU A 290 26.32 -12.12 -21.87
CA LEU A 290 26.73 -11.54 -20.57
C LEU A 290 26.67 -12.59 -19.44
N CYS A 291 25.63 -13.41 -19.40
CA CYS A 291 25.49 -14.50 -18.42
C CYS A 291 26.51 -15.63 -18.59
N GLN A 292 27.13 -15.81 -19.76
CA GLN A 292 28.12 -16.85 -20.01
C GLN A 292 29.57 -16.38 -19.78
N MET A 293 29.78 -15.07 -19.68
CA MET A 293 31.09 -14.47 -19.44
C MET A 293 31.53 -14.52 -17.98
N GLN A 294 32.83 -14.30 -17.76
CA GLN A 294 33.42 -14.03 -16.45
C GLN A 294 33.57 -12.52 -16.25
N GLU A 295 33.25 -12.03 -15.05
CA GLU A 295 33.20 -10.60 -14.74
C GLU A 295 34.59 -9.91 -14.87
N ASP A 296 35.69 -10.65 -14.69
CA ASP A 296 37.07 -10.16 -14.83
C ASP A 296 37.52 -9.91 -16.29
N ASN A 297 36.69 -10.23 -17.29
CA ASN A 297 37.05 -10.09 -18.71
C ASN A 297 36.78 -8.65 -19.23
N SER A 298 37.70 -8.05 -19.98
CA SER A 298 37.47 -6.77 -20.66
C SER A 298 36.25 -6.80 -21.59
N SER A 299 36.01 -7.94 -22.24
CA SER A 299 34.81 -8.22 -23.04
C SER A 299 33.50 -8.09 -22.25
N PHE A 300 33.52 -8.37 -20.95
CA PHE A 300 32.34 -8.24 -20.08
C PHE A 300 31.97 -6.76 -19.87
N SER A 301 32.97 -5.89 -19.70
CA SER A 301 32.75 -4.43 -19.63
C SER A 301 32.11 -3.92 -20.92
N MET A 302 32.62 -4.31 -22.09
CA MET A 302 32.09 -3.82 -23.38
C MET A 302 30.62 -4.17 -23.60
N LEU A 303 30.16 -5.35 -23.15
CA LEU A 303 28.73 -5.69 -23.18
C LEU A 303 27.92 -4.91 -22.13
N LEU A 304 28.46 -4.62 -20.95
CA LEU A 304 27.81 -3.73 -20.00
C LEU A 304 27.70 -2.29 -20.52
N ASP A 305 28.72 -1.80 -21.22
CA ASP A 305 28.74 -0.48 -21.84
C ASP A 305 27.68 -0.38 -22.97
N LEU A 306 27.55 -1.43 -23.81
CA LEU A 306 26.44 -1.56 -24.76
C LEU A 306 25.07 -1.54 -24.06
N LEU A 307 24.90 -2.31 -22.98
CA LEU A 307 23.65 -2.36 -22.22
C LEU A 307 23.35 -1.04 -21.51
N SER A 308 24.37 -0.29 -21.08
CA SER A 308 24.24 1.05 -20.49
C SER A 308 23.78 2.08 -21.52
N GLU A 309 24.37 2.09 -22.72
CA GLU A 309 23.90 2.93 -23.84
C GLU A 309 22.46 2.57 -24.27
N LEU A 310 22.16 1.27 -24.38
CA LEU A 310 20.82 0.77 -24.65
C LEU A 310 19.80 1.23 -23.59
N TYR A 311 20.13 1.13 -22.30
CA TYR A 311 19.28 1.56 -21.19
C TYR A 311 19.00 3.07 -21.21
N GLN A 312 19.99 3.90 -21.56
CA GLN A 312 19.80 5.35 -21.72
C GLN A 312 18.76 5.70 -22.80
N LYS A 313 18.69 4.93 -23.89
CA LYS A 313 17.69 5.14 -24.95
C LYS A 313 16.35 4.46 -24.64
N GLN A 314 16.38 3.32 -23.96
CA GLN A 314 15.21 2.48 -23.67
C GLN A 314 15.28 1.91 -22.23
N PRO A 315 14.66 2.57 -21.23
CA PRO A 315 14.75 2.15 -19.83
C PRO A 315 14.07 0.80 -19.55
N LYS A 316 13.15 0.34 -20.41
CA LYS A 316 12.50 -0.97 -20.26
C LYS A 316 13.50 -2.14 -20.21
N ILE A 317 14.68 -1.96 -20.80
CA ILE A 317 15.75 -2.98 -20.83
C ILE A 317 16.16 -3.45 -19.43
N GLY A 318 16.10 -2.58 -18.41
CA GLY A 318 16.43 -2.93 -17.04
C GLY A 318 15.52 -4.02 -16.44
N TYR A 319 14.20 -3.88 -16.54
CA TYR A 319 13.28 -4.92 -16.06
C TYR A 319 13.20 -6.13 -17.01
N HIS A 320 13.49 -5.98 -18.31
CA HIS A 320 13.67 -7.12 -19.22
C HIS A 320 14.90 -7.96 -18.85
N LEU A 321 15.99 -7.34 -18.35
CA LEU A 321 17.14 -8.07 -17.81
C LEU A 321 16.76 -8.83 -16.53
N LEU A 322 16.03 -8.21 -15.61
CA LEU A 322 15.49 -8.88 -14.42
C LEU A 322 14.58 -10.08 -14.80
N TYR A 323 13.77 -9.95 -15.86
CA TYR A 323 12.99 -11.05 -16.42
C TYR A 323 13.86 -12.17 -16.99
N TYR A 324 14.89 -11.84 -17.76
CA TYR A 324 15.81 -12.84 -18.30
C TYR A 324 16.55 -13.63 -17.21
N LEU A 325 17.09 -12.92 -16.22
CA LEU A 325 17.81 -13.49 -15.07
C LEU A 325 16.92 -14.39 -14.19
N ARG A 326 15.60 -14.24 -14.33
CA ARG A 326 14.57 -15.03 -13.65
C ARG A 326 14.11 -16.23 -14.46
N ALA A 327 13.79 -16.02 -15.74
CA ALA A 327 13.07 -16.99 -16.57
C ALA A 327 14.00 -17.98 -17.28
N SER A 328 15.23 -17.58 -17.64
CA SER A 328 16.14 -18.48 -18.38
C SER A 328 16.94 -19.42 -17.48
N LYS A 329 17.02 -20.70 -17.85
CA LYS A 329 17.87 -21.69 -17.17
C LYS A 329 19.34 -21.33 -17.25
N ALA A 330 19.77 -20.65 -18.32
CA ALA A 330 21.15 -20.21 -18.51
C ALA A 330 21.60 -19.14 -17.49
N ALA A 331 20.64 -18.44 -16.88
CA ALA A 331 20.87 -17.35 -15.93
C ALA A 331 20.62 -17.73 -14.45
N VAL A 332 20.22 -18.98 -14.17
CA VAL A 332 19.92 -19.44 -12.80
C VAL A 332 21.08 -19.17 -11.85
N GLY A 333 20.79 -18.40 -10.79
CA GLY A 333 21.75 -18.01 -9.76
C GLY A 333 22.64 -16.81 -10.09
N LYS A 334 22.48 -16.18 -11.27
CA LYS A 334 23.33 -15.06 -11.74
C LYS A 334 22.70 -13.68 -11.54
N MET A 335 21.82 -13.54 -10.56
CA MET A 335 21.11 -12.27 -10.31
C MET A 335 22.04 -11.10 -9.93
N SER A 336 23.25 -11.39 -9.44
CA SER A 336 24.31 -10.40 -9.20
C SER A 336 24.73 -9.63 -10.45
N LEU A 337 24.53 -10.18 -11.66
CA LEU A 337 24.81 -9.48 -12.91
C LEU A 337 23.98 -8.19 -13.07
N TYR A 338 22.79 -8.13 -12.45
CA TYR A 338 22.01 -6.90 -12.42
C TYR A 338 22.66 -5.81 -11.55
N GLU A 339 23.45 -6.17 -10.53
CA GLU A 339 24.24 -5.20 -9.75
C GLU A 339 25.35 -4.58 -10.59
N SER A 340 26.06 -5.42 -11.37
CA SER A 340 27.10 -4.97 -12.31
C SER A 340 26.51 -4.10 -13.43
N PHE A 341 25.34 -4.47 -13.97
CA PHE A 341 24.57 -3.63 -14.89
C PHE A 341 24.19 -2.29 -14.26
N ALA A 342 23.56 -2.28 -13.08
CA ALA A 342 23.14 -1.05 -12.41
C ALA A 342 24.32 -0.10 -12.13
N GLN A 343 25.49 -0.65 -11.77
CA GLN A 343 26.74 0.11 -11.59
C GLN A 343 27.31 0.68 -12.90
N ALA A 344 27.11 0.00 -14.04
CA ALA A 344 27.51 0.47 -15.36
C ALA A 344 26.54 1.52 -15.96
N THR A 345 25.29 1.59 -15.48
CA THR A 345 24.37 2.68 -15.87
C THR A 345 24.85 4.04 -15.35
N GLN A 346 24.39 5.12 -15.97
CA GLN A 346 24.63 6.50 -15.50
C GLN A 346 24.11 6.79 -14.07
N LEU A 347 23.29 5.92 -13.49
CA LEU A 347 22.82 6.03 -12.11
C LEU A 347 23.92 5.66 -11.11
N GLY A 348 24.78 4.68 -11.45
CA GLY A 348 25.86 4.18 -10.59
C GLY A 348 25.40 3.58 -9.25
N ASP A 349 24.12 3.22 -9.14
CA ASP A 349 23.45 2.83 -7.90
C ASP A 349 22.39 1.74 -8.16
N LEU A 350 22.54 0.61 -7.47
CA LEU A 350 21.59 -0.51 -7.49
C LEU A 350 20.20 -0.11 -7.00
N HIS A 351 20.10 0.72 -5.96
CA HIS A 351 18.82 1.04 -5.34
C HIS A 351 17.91 1.83 -6.30
N THR A 352 18.43 2.95 -6.83
CA THR A 352 17.69 3.81 -7.75
C THR A 352 17.38 3.08 -9.05
N CYS A 353 18.32 2.31 -9.61
CA CYS A 353 18.08 1.51 -10.82
C CYS A 353 16.96 0.49 -10.60
N LEU A 354 17.01 -0.28 -9.51
CA LEU A 354 15.99 -1.28 -9.18
C LEU A 354 14.61 -0.64 -8.94
N MET A 355 14.54 0.48 -8.24
CA MET A 355 13.27 1.18 -8.01
C MET A 355 12.71 1.77 -9.32
N MET A 356 13.55 2.30 -10.22
CA MET A 356 13.12 2.82 -11.52
C MET A 356 12.63 1.71 -12.44
N ASP A 357 13.34 0.59 -12.52
CA ASP A 357 13.02 -0.53 -13.40
C ASP A 357 11.75 -1.26 -12.94
N MET A 358 11.61 -1.49 -11.63
CA MET A 358 10.38 -2.04 -11.06
C MET A 358 9.20 -1.07 -11.24
N LYS A 359 9.44 0.25 -11.22
CA LYS A 359 8.39 1.26 -11.47
C LYS A 359 7.93 1.28 -12.93
N ALA A 360 8.86 1.11 -13.88
CA ALA A 360 8.52 0.95 -15.30
C ALA A 360 7.74 -0.36 -15.53
N CYS A 361 8.21 -1.48 -14.95
CA CYS A 361 7.51 -2.76 -14.97
C CYS A 361 6.06 -2.64 -14.43
N GLN A 362 5.88 -1.95 -13.29
CA GLN A 362 4.56 -1.67 -12.69
C GLN A 362 3.61 -0.87 -13.61
N GLU A 363 4.14 0.03 -14.46
CA GLU A 363 3.33 0.83 -15.41
C GLU A 363 3.04 0.09 -16.72
N ASP A 364 3.85 -0.91 -17.06
CA ASP A 364 3.74 -1.67 -18.29
C ASP A 364 2.97 -2.99 -18.16
N ASP A 365 3.34 -3.83 -17.19
CA ASP A 365 2.87 -5.21 -17.02
C ASP A 365 2.86 -5.61 -15.53
N VAL A 366 1.67 -5.59 -14.92
CA VAL A 366 1.46 -5.94 -13.51
C VAL A 366 1.64 -7.45 -13.26
N HIS A 367 1.36 -8.30 -14.25
CA HIS A 367 1.58 -9.75 -14.12
C HIS A 367 3.07 -10.08 -14.07
N LEU A 368 3.88 -9.43 -14.90
CA LEU A 368 5.34 -9.50 -14.83
C LEU A 368 5.89 -8.97 -13.49
N LEU A 369 5.34 -7.86 -12.96
CA LEU A 369 5.70 -7.34 -11.64
C LEU A 369 5.44 -8.38 -10.52
N CYS A 370 4.22 -8.93 -10.48
CA CYS A 370 3.83 -9.98 -9.52
C CYS A 370 4.70 -11.24 -9.67
N TYR A 371 4.96 -11.65 -10.92
CA TYR A 371 5.87 -12.73 -11.22
C TYR A 371 7.24 -12.43 -10.59
N LEU A 372 7.90 -11.32 -10.93
CA LEU A 372 9.27 -10.98 -10.51
C LEU A 372 9.47 -10.82 -9.00
N THR A 373 8.44 -10.31 -8.30
CA THR A 373 8.49 -9.89 -6.89
C THR A 373 9.23 -10.85 -5.94
N PRO A 374 8.95 -12.17 -5.88
CA PRO A 374 9.67 -13.11 -5.01
C PRO A 374 11.18 -13.11 -5.19
N THR A 375 11.63 -13.11 -6.45
CA THR A 375 13.06 -13.18 -6.76
C THR A 375 13.76 -11.87 -6.40
N ILE A 376 13.16 -10.72 -6.72
CA ILE A 376 13.70 -9.39 -6.38
C ILE A 376 13.88 -9.22 -4.87
N TYR A 377 12.88 -9.60 -4.07
CA TYR A 377 13.00 -9.59 -2.60
C TYR A 377 14.03 -10.59 -2.05
N SER A 378 14.20 -11.74 -2.71
CA SER A 378 15.17 -12.76 -2.29
C SER A 378 16.63 -12.41 -2.62
N SER A 379 16.86 -11.74 -3.77
CA SER A 379 18.20 -11.43 -4.27
C SER A 379 18.71 -10.08 -3.79
N PHE A 380 17.84 -9.08 -3.61
CA PHE A 380 18.20 -7.74 -3.15
C PHE A 380 17.54 -7.39 -1.80
N PRO A 381 17.71 -8.21 -0.73
CA PRO A 381 16.98 -8.04 0.52
C PRO A 381 17.36 -6.76 1.27
N ASP A 382 18.57 -6.25 1.12
CA ASP A 382 18.99 -5.01 1.80
C ASP A 382 18.44 -3.75 1.13
N GLU A 383 18.16 -3.76 -0.18
CA GLU A 383 17.51 -2.64 -0.85
C GLU A 383 15.98 -2.69 -0.71
N THR A 384 15.40 -3.88 -0.83
CA THR A 384 13.93 -4.07 -0.87
C THR A 384 13.27 -4.09 0.52
N LEU A 385 13.95 -4.57 1.56
CA LEU A 385 13.34 -4.73 2.90
C LEU A 385 13.61 -3.55 3.84
N ARG A 386 14.42 -2.58 3.42
CA ARG A 386 14.72 -1.35 4.19
C ARG A 386 13.83 -0.17 3.81
N SER A 387 13.33 -0.13 2.57
CA SER A 387 12.35 0.87 2.10
C SER A 387 10.94 0.26 2.02
N SER A 388 9.92 1.12 2.09
CA SER A 388 8.53 0.74 1.81
C SER A 388 8.15 0.98 0.34
N GLU A 389 9.02 1.59 -0.46
CA GLU A 389 8.75 2.04 -1.83
C GLU A 389 8.33 0.90 -2.77
N LEU A 390 9.09 -0.20 -2.82
CA LEU A 390 8.72 -1.37 -3.63
C LEU A 390 7.42 -2.02 -3.13
N LEU A 391 7.19 -2.07 -1.82
CA LEU A 391 5.94 -2.61 -1.26
C LEU A 391 4.74 -1.75 -1.68
N ASN A 392 4.84 -0.41 -1.56
CA ASN A 392 3.80 0.52 -1.99
C ASN A 392 3.50 0.37 -3.49
N MET A 393 4.56 0.32 -4.30
CA MET A 393 4.48 0.11 -5.74
C MET A 393 3.72 -1.17 -6.10
N ILE A 394 3.96 -2.28 -5.39
CA ILE A 394 3.20 -3.53 -5.60
C ILE A 394 1.74 -3.33 -5.16
N VAL A 395 1.48 -2.92 -3.91
CA VAL A 395 0.10 -2.89 -3.38
C VAL A 395 -0.81 -1.84 -4.05
N ALA A 396 -0.25 -0.86 -4.76
CA ALA A 396 -0.97 0.19 -5.50
C ALA A 396 -1.55 -0.27 -6.86
N VAL A 397 -1.17 -1.43 -7.37
CA VAL A 397 -1.65 -1.97 -8.67
C VAL A 397 -2.17 -3.39 -8.64
N ILE A 398 -1.80 -4.22 -7.65
CA ILE A 398 -2.27 -5.61 -7.59
C ILE A 398 -3.79 -5.70 -7.42
N ASP A 399 -4.37 -6.79 -7.91
CA ASP A 399 -5.73 -7.20 -7.59
C ASP A 399 -5.79 -8.21 -6.42
N SER A 400 -6.99 -8.71 -6.12
CA SER A 400 -7.20 -9.70 -5.06
C SER A 400 -6.67 -11.11 -5.37
N ALA A 401 -6.54 -11.49 -6.64
CA ALA A 401 -5.98 -12.79 -7.05
C ALA A 401 -4.45 -12.76 -6.97
N GLN A 402 -3.83 -11.70 -7.49
CA GLN A 402 -2.40 -11.43 -7.36
C GLN A 402 -1.98 -11.29 -5.88
N LEU A 403 -2.80 -10.63 -5.04
CA LEU A 403 -2.58 -10.62 -3.59
C LEU A 403 -2.60 -12.03 -2.98
N GLN A 404 -3.58 -12.85 -3.34
CA GLN A 404 -3.70 -14.25 -2.88
C GLN A 404 -2.47 -15.08 -3.30
N GLU A 405 -1.98 -14.90 -4.53
CA GLU A 405 -0.77 -15.57 -5.04
C GLU A 405 0.48 -15.14 -4.28
N LEU A 406 0.69 -13.83 -4.07
CA LEU A 406 1.80 -13.32 -3.27
C LEU A 406 1.75 -13.84 -1.83
N MET A 407 0.56 -13.90 -1.21
CA MET A 407 0.37 -14.52 0.11
C MET A 407 0.73 -16.02 0.10
N CYS A 408 0.39 -16.76 -0.96
CA CYS A 408 0.82 -18.16 -1.13
C CYS A 408 2.35 -18.27 -1.24
N GLN A 409 3.01 -17.40 -2.02
CA GLN A 409 4.49 -17.38 -2.11
C GLN A 409 5.14 -17.09 -0.75
N VAL A 410 4.57 -16.20 0.07
CA VAL A 410 5.03 -15.96 1.45
C VAL A 410 4.87 -17.20 2.32
N LEU A 411 3.70 -17.84 2.30
CA LEU A 411 3.41 -19.03 3.11
C LEU A 411 4.23 -20.26 2.69
N MET A 412 4.62 -20.35 1.42
CA MET A 412 5.55 -21.37 0.91
C MET A 412 7.02 -21.09 1.26
N GLY A 413 7.34 -19.88 1.74
CA GLY A 413 8.70 -19.44 2.06
C GLY A 413 9.51 -18.93 0.86
N ASN A 414 8.86 -18.74 -0.30
CA ASN A 414 9.49 -18.24 -1.53
C ASN A 414 9.60 -16.70 -1.57
N LEU A 415 8.80 -16.00 -0.78
CA LEU A 415 8.77 -14.53 -0.70
C LEU A 415 8.84 -14.07 0.75
N GLY A 416 9.73 -13.12 1.03
CA GLY A 416 9.77 -12.38 2.29
C GLY A 416 9.81 -10.89 1.99
N MET A 417 8.79 -10.14 2.42
CA MET A 417 8.62 -8.69 2.20
C MET A 417 8.86 -7.85 3.46
N PHE A 418 8.95 -8.48 4.64
CA PHE A 418 9.13 -7.77 5.92
C PHE A 418 10.24 -8.39 6.76
N ARG A 419 11.10 -7.53 7.33
CA ARG A 419 12.06 -7.92 8.37
C ARG A 419 11.62 -7.41 9.75
N LYS A 420 12.04 -8.10 10.80
CA LYS A 420 11.70 -7.78 12.21
C LYS A 420 12.18 -6.40 12.67
N ASP A 421 13.20 -5.83 12.01
CA ASP A 421 13.79 -4.51 12.28
C ASP A 421 13.13 -3.36 11.49
N SER A 422 12.63 -3.61 10.28
CA SER A 422 11.99 -2.58 9.44
C SER A 422 10.45 -2.56 9.50
N VAL A 423 9.80 -3.71 9.79
CA VAL A 423 8.34 -3.90 9.65
C VAL A 423 7.49 -2.85 10.36
N LEU A 424 7.85 -2.43 11.58
CA LEU A 424 7.10 -1.40 12.30
C LEU A 424 7.15 -0.04 11.58
N ASN A 425 8.30 0.33 11.01
CA ASN A 425 8.45 1.61 10.28
C ASN A 425 7.68 1.57 8.96
N ILE A 426 7.73 0.43 8.25
CA ILE A 426 6.99 0.22 7.00
C ILE A 426 5.48 0.32 7.26
N LEU A 427 4.96 -0.36 8.30
CA LEU A 427 3.54 -0.30 8.66
C LEU A 427 3.09 1.08 9.15
N ILE A 428 3.98 1.88 9.76
CA ILE A 428 3.69 3.29 10.09
C ILE A 428 3.61 4.15 8.82
N GLN A 429 4.50 3.94 7.85
CA GLN A 429 4.46 4.65 6.57
C GLN A 429 3.22 4.27 5.75
N SER A 430 2.74 3.02 5.84
CA SER A 430 1.53 2.59 5.14
C SER A 430 0.24 3.19 5.71
N LEU A 431 0.25 3.90 6.85
CA LEU A 431 -0.96 4.57 7.35
C LEU A 431 -1.43 5.72 6.43
N ASP A 432 -0.52 6.27 5.62
CA ASP A 432 -0.80 7.33 4.64
C ASP A 432 -1.22 6.78 3.25
N TRP A 433 -1.37 5.46 3.10
CA TRP A 433 -1.68 4.76 1.83
C TRP A 433 -3.19 4.56 1.62
N GLU A 434 -3.62 4.24 0.40
CA GLU A 434 -5.04 4.02 0.09
C GLU A 434 -5.64 2.83 0.87
N THR A 435 -6.96 2.82 1.05
CA THR A 435 -7.70 1.76 1.77
C THR A 435 -7.32 0.34 1.31
N PHE A 436 -7.26 0.10 -0.01
CA PHE A 436 -6.91 -1.21 -0.54
C PHE A 436 -5.42 -1.53 -0.35
N GLU A 437 -4.54 -0.56 -0.58
CA GLU A 437 -3.10 -0.66 -0.33
C GLU A 437 -2.80 -1.05 1.13
N GLN A 438 -3.50 -0.45 2.09
CA GLN A 438 -3.43 -0.80 3.50
C GLN A 438 -3.94 -2.22 3.76
N TYR A 439 -5.09 -2.63 3.20
CA TYR A 439 -5.58 -3.99 3.37
C TYR A 439 -4.61 -5.04 2.81
N CYS A 440 -4.08 -4.82 1.60
CA CYS A 440 -3.05 -5.66 0.99
C CYS A 440 -1.80 -5.75 1.88
N THR A 441 -1.29 -4.61 2.34
CA THR A 441 -0.13 -4.53 3.24
C THR A 441 -0.35 -5.33 4.52
N TRP A 442 -1.51 -5.20 5.16
CA TRP A 442 -1.85 -5.98 6.35
C TRP A 442 -2.01 -7.48 6.04
N GLN A 443 -2.63 -7.88 4.92
CA GLN A 443 -2.74 -9.30 4.58
C GLN A 443 -1.36 -9.93 4.30
N LEU A 444 -0.49 -9.24 3.56
CA LEU A 444 0.88 -9.66 3.31
C LEU A 444 1.67 -9.76 4.62
N PHE A 445 1.59 -8.77 5.51
CA PHE A 445 2.21 -8.83 6.84
C PHE A 445 1.72 -10.05 7.64
N LEU A 446 0.43 -10.37 7.60
CA LEU A 446 -0.17 -11.49 8.33
C LEU A 446 0.12 -12.86 7.73
N ALA A 447 0.53 -12.93 6.46
CA ALA A 447 1.08 -14.15 5.87
C ALA A 447 2.50 -14.44 6.41
N HIS A 448 3.23 -13.43 6.90
CA HIS A 448 4.55 -13.63 7.50
C HIS A 448 4.44 -14.09 8.96
N ASN A 449 5.37 -14.95 9.39
CA ASN A 449 5.46 -15.40 10.78
C ASN A 449 6.19 -14.38 11.68
N ILE A 450 5.65 -13.15 11.74
CA ILE A 450 6.17 -12.05 12.56
C ILE A 450 5.24 -11.84 13.77
N PRO A 451 5.74 -11.97 15.02
CA PRO A 451 4.92 -11.77 16.21
C PRO A 451 4.30 -10.37 16.28
N LEU A 452 3.00 -10.30 16.58
CA LEU A 452 2.25 -9.05 16.66
C LEU A 452 2.82 -8.07 17.71
N GLU A 453 3.51 -8.59 18.74
CA GLU A 453 4.20 -7.81 19.77
C GLU A 453 5.34 -6.92 19.23
N LEU A 454 5.90 -7.21 18.05
CA LEU A 454 6.89 -6.33 17.41
C LEU A 454 6.26 -5.10 16.77
N VAL A 455 5.01 -5.23 16.27
CA VAL A 455 4.31 -4.14 15.56
C VAL A 455 3.29 -3.42 16.43
N ILE A 456 2.92 -3.97 17.61
CA ILE A 456 1.93 -3.35 18.51
C ILE A 456 2.21 -1.89 18.95
N PRO A 457 3.46 -1.37 18.97
CA PRO A 457 3.69 0.06 19.19
C PRO A 457 3.01 0.99 18.16
N ILE A 458 2.64 0.47 16.97
CA ILE A 458 1.88 1.23 15.96
C ILE A 458 0.58 1.83 16.50
N LEU A 459 -0.02 1.25 17.55
CA LEU A 459 -1.22 1.80 18.20
C LEU A 459 -1.05 3.22 18.75
N GLN A 460 0.19 3.71 18.91
CA GLN A 460 0.50 5.09 19.28
C GLN A 460 0.40 6.08 18.11
N HIS A 461 0.47 5.59 16.87
CA HIS A 461 0.37 6.38 15.63
C HIS A 461 -1.05 6.31 15.02
N VAL A 462 -1.79 5.24 15.34
CA VAL A 462 -3.10 4.95 14.74
C VAL A 462 -4.22 5.77 15.40
N LYS A 463 -4.87 6.66 14.66
CA LYS A 463 -6.02 7.47 15.13
C LYS A 463 -7.35 6.83 14.71
N TYR A 464 -8.41 7.07 15.48
CA TYR A 464 -9.71 6.39 15.30
C TYR A 464 -10.40 6.68 13.95
N LYS A 465 -10.44 7.96 13.52
CA LYS A 465 -11.12 8.38 12.29
C LYS A 465 -10.26 8.23 11.03
N GLU A 466 -8.95 8.44 11.14
CA GLU A 466 -8.04 8.51 10.00
C GLU A 466 -7.56 7.13 9.52
N HIS A 467 -7.48 6.12 10.40
CA HIS A 467 -6.85 4.82 10.08
C HIS A 467 -7.77 3.60 10.38
N PRO A 468 -8.99 3.52 9.80
CA PRO A 468 -9.93 2.44 10.08
C PRO A 468 -9.45 1.05 9.62
N GLU A 469 -8.68 0.98 8.53
CA GLU A 469 -8.13 -0.26 7.97
C GLU A 469 -7.20 -0.94 8.97
N ALA A 470 -6.15 -0.22 9.40
CA ALA A 470 -5.20 -0.68 10.40
C ALA A 470 -5.86 -1.05 11.73
N LEU A 471 -6.85 -0.27 12.20
CA LEU A 471 -7.61 -0.60 13.41
C LEU A 471 -8.43 -1.88 13.25
N SER A 472 -9.10 -2.07 12.12
CA SER A 472 -9.90 -3.27 11.85
C SER A 472 -9.02 -4.54 11.83
N CYS A 473 -7.87 -4.47 11.16
CA CYS A 473 -6.88 -5.55 11.13
C CYS A 473 -6.33 -5.84 12.54
N LEU A 474 -5.82 -4.83 13.25
CA LEU A 474 -5.26 -5.00 14.59
C LEU A 474 -6.27 -5.57 15.58
N LEU A 475 -7.53 -5.12 15.56
CA LEU A 475 -8.59 -5.61 16.44
C LEU A 475 -8.89 -7.11 16.20
N LEU A 476 -8.97 -7.51 14.94
CA LEU A 476 -9.26 -8.90 14.55
C LEU A 476 -8.12 -9.87 14.91
N GLN A 477 -6.87 -9.40 14.92
CA GLN A 477 -5.70 -10.20 15.26
C GLN A 477 -5.43 -10.22 16.78
N LEU A 478 -5.51 -9.08 17.48
CA LEU A 478 -5.40 -9.04 18.94
C LEU A 478 -6.44 -9.93 19.64
N ARG A 479 -7.64 -10.09 19.05
CA ARG A 479 -8.67 -11.03 19.51
C ARG A 479 -8.22 -12.51 19.54
N LYS A 480 -7.27 -12.88 18.69
CA LYS A 480 -6.69 -14.24 18.61
C LYS A 480 -5.56 -14.41 19.63
N GLU A 481 -4.82 -13.33 19.91
CA GLU A 481 -3.69 -13.32 20.83
C GLU A 481 -4.07 -13.46 22.30
N LYS A 482 -3.17 -14.07 23.07
CA LYS A 482 -3.18 -14.00 24.53
C LYS A 482 -2.54 -12.67 24.95
N PRO A 483 -3.18 -11.84 25.79
CA PRO A 483 -2.66 -10.53 26.15
C PRO A 483 -1.32 -10.63 26.90
N THR A 484 -0.32 -9.84 26.47
CA THR A 484 0.93 -9.59 27.21
C THR A 484 0.87 -8.24 27.93
N GLU A 485 1.78 -7.99 28.90
CA GLU A 485 1.83 -6.68 29.59
C GLU A 485 2.01 -5.53 28.58
N GLU A 486 2.83 -5.72 27.54
CA GLU A 486 3.11 -4.67 26.56
C GLU A 486 1.92 -4.46 25.61
N MET A 487 1.23 -5.52 25.16
CA MET A 487 -0.02 -5.39 24.39
C MET A 487 -1.09 -4.61 25.17
N VAL A 488 -1.34 -4.98 26.42
CA VAL A 488 -2.32 -4.28 27.28
C VAL A 488 -1.90 -2.83 27.52
N LYS A 489 -0.59 -2.58 27.72
CA LYS A 489 -0.03 -1.23 27.88
C LYS A 489 -0.22 -0.37 26.62
N MET A 490 0.01 -0.90 25.42
CA MET A 490 -0.19 -0.16 24.16
C MET A 490 -1.68 0.13 23.91
N VAL A 491 -2.55 -0.85 24.15
CA VAL A 491 -4.01 -0.67 24.07
C VAL A 491 -4.51 0.41 25.03
N MET A 492 -4.05 0.39 26.28
CA MET A 492 -4.39 1.40 27.30
C MET A 492 -3.79 2.79 27.01
N ASN A 493 -2.69 2.87 26.25
CA ASN A 493 -2.04 4.15 25.91
C ASN A 493 -2.77 4.92 24.80
N ARG A 494 -3.79 4.33 24.15
CA ARG A 494 -4.69 5.03 23.24
C ARG A 494 -5.52 6.10 23.98
N PRO A 495 -5.75 7.29 23.42
CA PRO A 495 -6.63 8.29 24.01
C PRO A 495 -8.04 7.74 24.27
N CYS A 496 -8.68 8.18 25.34
CA CYS A 496 -10.08 7.90 25.59
C CYS A 496 -10.93 8.86 24.73
N HIS A 497 -11.75 8.31 23.82
CA HIS A 497 -12.70 9.07 23.02
C HIS A 497 -14.05 8.34 23.04
N THR A 498 -15.17 9.05 23.11
CA THR A 498 -16.52 8.46 23.24
C THR A 498 -16.88 7.56 22.06
N GLU A 499 -16.39 7.89 20.87
CA GLU A 499 -16.58 7.11 19.65
C GLU A 499 -15.51 6.02 19.43
N ASP A 500 -14.34 6.09 20.09
CA ASP A 500 -13.30 5.07 19.90
C ASP A 500 -13.61 3.82 20.75
N HIS A 501 -14.29 2.88 20.11
CA HIS A 501 -14.65 1.60 20.73
C HIS A 501 -13.54 0.54 20.66
N PHE A 502 -12.36 0.82 20.10
CA PHE A 502 -11.29 -0.18 19.92
C PHE A 502 -10.83 -0.77 21.25
N THR A 503 -10.41 0.09 22.20
CA THR A 503 -9.83 -0.34 23.47
C THR A 503 -10.84 -1.12 24.32
N THR A 504 -12.07 -0.62 24.45
CA THR A 504 -13.13 -1.32 25.20
C THR A 504 -13.48 -2.66 24.55
N SER A 505 -13.51 -2.74 23.21
CA SER A 505 -13.81 -3.99 22.48
C SER A 505 -12.76 -5.06 22.72
N ILE A 506 -11.46 -4.73 22.62
CA ILE A 506 -10.40 -5.72 22.81
C ILE A 506 -10.24 -6.11 24.28
N LEU A 507 -10.36 -5.16 25.22
CA LEU A 507 -10.32 -5.45 26.66
C LEU A 507 -11.46 -6.36 27.08
N ARG A 508 -12.69 -6.13 26.58
CA ARG A 508 -13.82 -7.03 26.77
C ARG A 508 -13.52 -8.42 26.21
N GLN A 509 -12.97 -8.50 25.01
CA GLN A 509 -12.67 -9.80 24.39
C GLN A 509 -11.60 -10.60 25.16
N TRP A 510 -10.59 -9.92 25.71
CA TRP A 510 -9.61 -10.54 26.59
C TRP A 510 -10.17 -10.87 27.96
N SER A 511 -11.08 -10.06 28.53
CA SER A 511 -11.75 -10.40 29.80
C SER A 511 -12.65 -11.63 29.66
N LEU A 512 -13.20 -11.90 28.47
CA LEU A 512 -13.98 -13.10 28.19
C LEU A 512 -13.15 -14.39 28.09
N ARG A 513 -11.89 -14.31 27.64
CA ARG A 513 -11.07 -15.51 27.30
C ARG A 513 -9.85 -15.72 28.21
N HIS A 514 -9.37 -14.66 28.85
CA HIS A 514 -8.08 -14.60 29.54
C HIS A 514 -8.14 -13.73 30.80
N GLU A 515 -9.24 -13.80 31.56
CA GLU A 515 -9.51 -12.93 32.73
C GLU A 515 -8.36 -12.88 33.73
N ASP A 516 -7.79 -14.03 34.14
CA ASP A 516 -6.68 -14.09 35.09
C ASP A 516 -5.44 -13.34 34.58
N THR A 517 -5.09 -13.55 33.30
CA THR A 517 -3.91 -12.94 32.68
C THR A 517 -4.09 -11.43 32.50
N LEU A 518 -5.27 -11.01 32.01
CA LEU A 518 -5.59 -9.60 31.83
C LEU A 518 -5.63 -8.85 33.18
N SER A 519 -6.18 -9.47 34.23
CA SER A 519 -6.32 -8.85 35.55
C SER A 519 -4.96 -8.60 36.23
N GLU A 520 -4.01 -9.54 36.15
CA GLU A 520 -2.65 -9.34 36.66
C GLU A 520 -1.86 -8.29 35.85
N HIS A 521 -2.02 -8.24 34.51
CA HIS A 521 -1.39 -7.19 33.71
C HIS A 521 -1.93 -5.79 34.03
N ILE A 522 -3.25 -5.63 34.20
CA ILE A 522 -3.85 -4.35 34.61
C ILE A 522 -3.40 -3.95 36.02
N LYS A 523 -3.35 -4.89 36.97
CA LYS A 523 -2.80 -4.65 38.32
C LYS A 523 -1.35 -4.16 38.27
N ALA A 524 -0.49 -4.80 37.48
CA ALA A 524 0.89 -4.37 37.29
C ALA A 524 0.98 -2.94 36.74
N LEU A 525 0.19 -2.61 35.72
CA LEU A 525 0.14 -1.26 35.12
C LEU A 525 -0.40 -0.20 36.09
N LEU A 526 -1.44 -0.50 36.87
CA LEU A 526 -2.00 0.41 37.88
C LEU A 526 -0.97 0.72 38.97
N ILE A 527 -0.33 -0.30 39.55
CA ILE A 527 0.67 -0.14 40.62
C ILE A 527 1.88 0.67 40.10
N LYS A 528 2.38 0.33 38.91
CA LYS A 528 3.53 0.98 38.26
C LYS A 528 3.27 2.46 37.99
N ASN A 529 2.13 2.81 37.37
CA ASN A 529 1.82 4.20 37.03
C ASN A 529 1.37 5.06 38.23
N ASN A 530 0.84 4.45 39.29
CA ASN A 530 0.57 5.13 40.56
C ASN A 530 1.87 5.52 41.32
N SER A 531 2.97 4.77 41.12
CA SER A 531 4.26 5.02 41.77
C SER A 531 5.11 6.14 41.16
N LEU A 532 4.75 6.64 39.97
CA LEU A 532 5.52 7.65 39.27
C LEU A 532 5.49 8.99 40.02
N PRO A 533 6.66 9.59 40.35
CA PRO A 533 6.69 10.83 41.11
C PRO A 533 6.06 11.97 40.32
N ARG A 534 4.89 12.43 40.79
CA ARG A 534 4.16 13.60 40.27
C ARG A 534 5.07 14.84 40.30
N LYS A 535 5.81 15.09 39.21
CA LYS A 535 6.44 16.40 38.96
C LYS A 535 5.30 17.42 38.88
N ARG A 536 5.14 18.21 39.95
CA ARG A 536 4.21 19.35 40.02
C ARG A 536 4.21 20.09 38.68
N GLN A 537 3.07 20.09 38.00
CA GLN A 537 2.80 21.03 36.92
C GLN A 537 2.76 22.43 37.52
N SER A 538 3.93 23.05 37.62
CA SER A 538 4.01 24.50 37.78
C SER A 538 3.50 25.12 36.49
N PHE A 539 2.46 25.95 36.58
CA PHE A 539 1.94 26.78 35.51
C PHE A 539 3.06 27.32 34.60
N PRO A 540 2.92 27.27 33.26
CA PRO A 540 3.94 27.76 32.34
C PRO A 540 4.00 29.30 32.38
N ARG A 541 4.82 29.86 33.28
CA ARG A 541 5.24 31.26 33.18
C ARG A 541 6.04 31.44 31.88
N LYS A 542 5.49 32.25 30.98
CA LYS A 542 6.08 32.64 29.68
C LYS A 542 7.61 32.82 29.75
N ARG A 543 8.35 31.85 29.23
CA ARG A 543 9.72 32.03 28.72
C ARG A 543 9.80 31.36 27.35
N LYS A 544 9.89 32.19 26.30
CA LYS A 544 10.11 31.73 24.93
C LYS A 544 11.46 31.01 24.87
N SER A 545 11.45 29.74 24.49
CA SER A 545 12.64 28.97 24.14
C SER A 545 12.36 28.26 22.84
N LEU A 546 12.82 28.83 21.72
CA LEU A 546 12.73 28.18 20.42
C LEU A 546 13.67 26.96 20.40
N ARG A 547 13.10 25.75 20.47
CA ARG A 547 13.70 24.52 19.93
C ARG A 547 12.61 23.65 19.33
N SER A 548 13.00 22.91 18.28
CA SER A 548 12.16 22.20 17.32
C SER A 548 11.07 21.31 17.94
N SER A 549 9.92 21.30 17.27
CA SER A 549 8.82 20.37 17.47
C SER A 549 9.22 18.97 17.03
N SER A 550 9.60 18.14 18.00
CA SER A 550 9.59 16.68 17.92
C SER A 550 8.55 16.18 18.93
N SER A 551 7.58 15.40 18.45
CA SER A 551 6.47 14.89 19.24
C SER A 551 6.95 13.90 20.29
N LYS A 552 6.92 14.31 21.56
CA LYS A 552 7.10 13.37 22.67
C LYS A 552 5.86 12.48 22.75
N LEU A 553 6.03 11.19 22.44
CA LEU A 553 4.99 10.17 22.57
C LEU A 553 4.33 10.26 23.95
N ALA A 554 3.00 10.19 23.98
CA ALA A 554 2.23 10.30 25.21
C ALA A 554 2.56 9.15 26.17
N GLN A 555 2.81 9.48 27.43
CA GLN A 555 3.09 8.51 28.48
C GLN A 555 1.78 8.13 29.18
N LEU A 556 1.47 6.84 29.20
CA LEU A 556 0.28 6.26 29.85
C LEU A 556 0.09 6.82 31.25
N THR A 557 -1.06 7.46 31.48
CA THR A 557 -1.39 8.08 32.77
C THR A 557 -2.28 7.18 33.62
N LEU A 558 -2.29 7.38 34.94
CA LEU A 558 -3.19 6.68 35.85
C LEU A 558 -4.67 6.98 35.53
N GLU A 559 -4.99 8.23 35.19
CA GLU A 559 -6.34 8.68 34.84
C GLU A 559 -6.88 7.94 33.61
N GLN A 560 -6.06 7.82 32.57
CA GLN A 560 -6.38 7.11 31.32
C GLN A 560 -6.63 5.60 31.55
N ILE A 561 -5.88 4.95 32.45
CA ILE A 561 -6.15 3.55 32.81
C ILE A 561 -7.50 3.44 33.54
N LEU A 562 -7.77 4.32 34.51
CA LEU A 562 -9.03 4.31 35.26
C LEU A 562 -10.24 4.58 34.34
N GLU A 563 -10.10 5.47 33.37
CA GLU A 563 -11.15 5.78 32.39
C GLU A 563 -11.43 4.60 31.44
N HIS A 564 -10.41 3.95 30.89
CA HIS A 564 -10.60 2.73 30.10
C HIS A 564 -11.19 1.57 30.91
N LEU A 565 -10.86 1.46 32.21
CA LEU A 565 -11.47 0.48 33.10
C LEU A 565 -12.93 0.80 33.43
N ASP A 566 -13.30 2.07 33.61
CA ASP A 566 -14.69 2.45 33.85
C ASP A 566 -15.55 2.22 32.59
N ASN A 567 -15.02 2.54 31.41
CA ASN A 567 -15.66 2.20 30.13
C ASN A 567 -15.87 0.68 29.98
N LEU A 568 -14.89 -0.14 30.38
CA LEU A 568 -15.05 -1.60 30.43
C LEU A 568 -16.11 -2.04 31.44
N ARG A 569 -16.16 -1.44 32.64
CA ARG A 569 -17.18 -1.71 33.67
C ARG A 569 -18.58 -1.45 33.11
N LEU A 570 -18.82 -0.26 32.54
CA LEU A 570 -20.09 0.11 31.93
C LEU A 570 -20.50 -0.85 30.81
N CYS A 571 -19.54 -1.27 29.96
CA CYS A 571 -19.77 -2.25 28.90
C CYS A 571 -20.13 -3.66 29.43
N LEU A 572 -19.59 -4.05 30.60
CA LEU A 572 -19.86 -5.37 31.20
C LEU A 572 -21.13 -5.43 32.07
N LEU A 573 -21.75 -4.30 32.45
CA LEU A 573 -22.96 -4.26 33.32
C LEU A 573 -24.10 -5.17 32.87
N HIS A 574 -24.31 -5.31 31.56
CA HIS A 574 -25.38 -6.15 30.99
C HIS A 574 -24.94 -7.60 30.69
N THR A 575 -23.77 -8.01 31.15
CA THR A 575 -23.17 -9.33 30.89
C THR A 575 -22.94 -10.08 32.19
N LYS A 576 -23.01 -11.43 32.16
CA LYS A 576 -22.72 -12.29 33.33
C LYS A 576 -21.21 -12.46 33.58
N GLN A 577 -20.44 -11.39 33.45
CA GLN A 577 -18.97 -11.43 33.48
C GLN A 577 -18.42 -10.98 34.82
N ASN A 578 -17.61 -11.84 35.44
CA ASN A 578 -17.06 -11.63 36.78
C ASN A 578 -15.65 -11.01 36.77
N PHE A 579 -15.25 -10.38 35.67
CA PHE A 579 -13.91 -9.81 35.50
C PHE A 579 -13.53 -8.81 36.61
N PHE A 580 -14.47 -7.98 37.06
CA PHE A 580 -14.23 -7.05 38.17
C PHE A 580 -14.24 -7.71 39.55
N SER A 581 -14.71 -8.95 39.67
CA SER A 581 -14.59 -9.75 40.89
C SER A 581 -13.20 -10.39 41.03
N GLN A 582 -12.33 -10.24 40.04
CA GLN A 582 -10.98 -10.81 40.06
C GLN A 582 -10.11 -10.15 41.13
N THR A 583 -9.57 -10.97 42.04
CA THR A 583 -8.72 -10.53 43.15
C THR A 583 -7.60 -9.56 42.74
N PRO A 584 -6.90 -9.76 41.60
CA PRO A 584 -5.90 -8.81 41.13
C PRO A 584 -6.44 -7.39 40.87
N ILE A 585 -7.63 -7.26 40.29
CA ILE A 585 -8.27 -5.96 40.05
C ILE A 585 -8.65 -5.29 41.37
N LEU A 586 -9.31 -6.03 42.28
CA LEU A 586 -9.75 -5.51 43.58
C LEU A 586 -8.58 -5.00 44.42
N GLN A 587 -7.48 -5.77 44.49
CA GLN A 587 -6.24 -5.36 45.17
C GLN A 587 -5.63 -4.10 44.53
N ALA A 588 -5.62 -4.00 43.20
CA ALA A 588 -5.07 -2.86 42.48
C ALA A 588 -5.91 -1.58 42.72
N LEU A 589 -7.23 -1.70 42.67
CA LEU A 589 -8.15 -0.58 42.91
C LEU A 589 -8.03 -0.06 44.35
N GLN A 590 -8.01 -0.92 45.37
CA GLN A 590 -7.75 -0.49 46.76
C GLN A 590 -6.39 0.22 46.91
N HIS A 591 -5.33 -0.32 46.30
CA HIS A 591 -4.00 0.27 46.36
C HIS A 591 -3.95 1.65 45.69
N VAL A 592 -4.67 1.83 44.57
CA VAL A 592 -4.80 3.13 43.90
C VAL A 592 -5.68 4.09 44.70
N GLN A 593 -6.84 3.65 45.21
CA GLN A 593 -7.75 4.46 46.04
C GLN A 593 -7.05 5.01 47.29
N ALA A 594 -6.13 4.24 47.88
CA ALA A 594 -5.35 4.66 49.05
C ALA A 594 -4.36 5.81 48.79
N SER A 595 -3.96 6.06 47.54
CA SER A 595 -2.92 7.05 47.19
C SER A 595 -3.30 8.05 46.08
N CYS A 596 -4.44 7.87 45.41
CA CYS A 596 -4.96 8.86 44.46
C CYS A 596 -5.57 10.07 45.20
N ASP A 597 -5.72 11.18 44.48
CA ASP A 597 -6.34 12.39 45.01
C ASP A 597 -7.88 12.34 44.94
N GLU A 598 -8.53 13.21 45.71
CA GLU A 598 -9.98 13.26 45.84
C GLU A 598 -10.71 13.57 44.52
N ALA A 599 -10.06 14.22 43.54
CA ALA A 599 -10.66 14.47 42.24
C ALA A 599 -10.83 13.16 41.44
N HIS A 600 -9.81 12.31 41.42
CA HIS A 600 -9.91 10.98 40.81
C HIS A 600 -10.88 10.07 41.57
N LYS A 601 -10.93 10.15 42.91
CA LYS A 601 -11.90 9.38 43.71
C LYS A 601 -13.34 9.74 43.40
N MET A 602 -13.64 11.03 43.28
CA MET A 602 -14.98 11.48 42.90
C MET A 602 -15.31 11.14 41.44
N ARG A 603 -14.36 11.25 40.50
CA ARG A 603 -14.58 10.92 39.08
C ARG A 603 -14.86 9.43 38.86
N PHE A 604 -14.15 8.55 39.56
CA PHE A 604 -14.23 7.09 39.38
C PHE A 604 -14.82 6.38 40.61
N SER A 605 -15.76 7.03 41.30
CA SER A 605 -16.34 6.51 42.56
C SER A 605 -17.00 5.14 42.38
N ASP A 606 -17.78 4.95 41.32
CA ASP A 606 -18.41 3.67 40.98
C ASP A 606 -17.39 2.55 40.76
N LEU A 607 -16.24 2.86 40.15
CA LEU A 607 -15.19 1.89 39.86
C LEU A 607 -14.47 1.48 41.16
N PHE A 608 -14.22 2.42 42.07
CA PHE A 608 -13.63 2.13 43.37
C PHE A 608 -14.58 1.38 44.32
N ALA A 609 -15.89 1.66 44.27
CA ALA A 609 -16.91 0.99 45.08
C ALA A 609 -16.89 -0.54 44.92
N LEU A 610 -16.51 -1.06 43.74
CA LEU A 610 -16.35 -2.50 43.48
C LEU A 610 -15.34 -3.18 44.41
N ALA A 611 -14.40 -2.43 44.97
CA ALA A 611 -13.32 -2.94 45.80
C ALA A 611 -13.42 -2.55 47.28
N GLU A 612 -14.48 -1.85 47.71
CA GLU A 612 -14.62 -1.40 49.11
C GLU A 612 -14.93 -2.57 50.06
N ASP A 613 -15.71 -3.56 49.63
CA ASP A 613 -16.06 -4.76 50.41
C ASP A 613 -14.98 -5.88 50.36
N TYR A 614 -13.87 -5.69 49.64
CA TYR A 614 -12.84 -6.73 49.50
C TYR A 614 -11.90 -6.77 50.72
N GLU A 615 -12.14 -7.70 51.65
CA GLU A 615 -11.17 -7.97 52.72
C GLU A 615 -9.99 -8.82 52.23
N ASP A 616 -8.82 -8.19 52.09
CA ASP A 616 -7.55 -8.83 51.80
C ASP A 616 -7.11 -9.75 52.95
N SER A 617 -7.54 -11.01 52.89
CA SER A 617 -7.27 -12.07 53.86
C SER A 617 -5.79 -12.43 54.03
N SER A 618 -4.88 -11.85 53.23
CA SER A 618 -3.43 -11.98 53.40
C SER A 618 -2.85 -11.04 54.48
N LYS A 619 -3.59 -10.01 54.89
CA LYS A 619 -3.15 -9.08 55.95
C LYS A 619 -3.41 -9.67 57.35
N PRO A 620 -2.38 -9.88 58.20
CA PRO A 620 -2.60 -10.37 59.55
C PRO A 620 -3.38 -9.31 60.36
N SER A 621 -4.55 -9.69 60.86
CA SER A 621 -5.45 -8.75 61.55
C SER A 621 -4.77 -8.15 62.78
N ARG A 622 -4.58 -6.82 62.78
CA ARG A 622 -4.11 -6.08 63.96
C ARG A 622 -5.26 -5.94 64.95
N SER A 623 -5.54 -7.05 65.65
CA SER A 623 -6.47 -7.10 66.77
C SER A 623 -6.15 -6.00 67.79
N ARG A 624 -7.07 -5.05 67.92
CA ARG A 624 -6.95 -3.87 68.77
C ARG A 624 -7.19 -4.31 70.22
N ARG A 625 -6.11 -4.33 71.01
CA ARG A 625 -6.09 -4.75 72.44
C ARG A 625 -7.33 -4.31 73.22
N LYS A 626 -8.02 -5.27 73.83
CA LYS A 626 -8.66 -5.10 75.15
C LYS A 626 -7.90 -5.94 76.17
N ALA A 627 -7.65 -5.38 77.34
CA ALA A 627 -6.88 -6.03 78.40
C ALA A 627 -7.80 -6.62 79.48
N ALA A 628 -7.53 -7.87 79.89
CA ALA A 628 -7.93 -8.41 81.19
C ALA A 628 -7.00 -9.57 81.60
N THR A 629 -6.24 -9.32 82.65
CA THR A 629 -5.59 -10.16 83.66
C THR A 629 -5.77 -11.69 83.73
N SER A 630 -4.73 -12.30 84.35
CA SER A 630 -4.65 -13.57 85.11
C SER A 630 -4.57 -14.93 84.38
N SER A 631 -3.43 -15.60 84.64
CA SER A 631 -3.13 -17.04 84.50
C SER A 631 -3.53 -17.78 85.83
N PRO A 632 -3.33 -19.12 86.07
CA PRO A 632 -2.57 -20.10 85.28
C PRO A 632 -3.03 -21.60 85.28
N ARG A 633 -2.18 -22.43 84.61
CA ARG A 633 -1.85 -23.88 84.86
C ARG A 633 -2.76 -25.02 84.36
N SER A 634 -2.10 -25.97 83.66
CA SER A 634 -2.10 -27.46 83.83
C SER A 634 -2.17 -28.17 82.45
N ARG A 635 -1.08 -28.69 81.87
CA ARG A 635 -0.37 -29.99 82.09
C ARG A 635 -1.00 -31.24 81.41
N LYS A 636 -0.30 -31.70 80.37
CA LYS A 636 0.21 -33.07 80.10
C LYS A 636 -0.70 -34.20 79.53
N ASN A 637 -0.01 -35.06 78.76
CA ASN A 637 -0.26 -36.48 78.42
C ASN A 637 -1.34 -36.77 77.34
N THR A 638 -1.05 -37.32 76.14
CA THR A 638 -0.34 -38.53 75.65
C THR A 638 -1.23 -39.78 75.49
N SER A 639 -1.52 -40.19 74.25
CA SER A 639 -1.57 -41.61 73.81
C SER A 639 -1.78 -41.78 72.29
N GLN A 640 -1.04 -42.72 71.71
CA GLN A 640 -1.18 -43.39 70.39
C GLN A 640 -1.05 -44.91 70.67
N PRO A 641 -1.27 -45.82 69.70
CA PRO A 641 -2.27 -45.85 68.62
C PRO A 641 -3.29 -47.00 68.93
N PRO A 642 -3.25 -48.29 68.47
CA PRO A 642 -2.66 -48.97 67.30
C PRO A 642 -3.66 -49.76 66.40
N GLY A 643 -3.26 -50.07 65.16
CA GLY A 643 -3.72 -51.23 64.37
C GLY A 643 -5.01 -51.09 63.53
N ASN A 644 -5.23 -51.87 62.47
CA ASN A 644 -4.30 -52.72 61.67
C ASN A 644 -5.01 -53.12 60.35
N GLU A 645 -4.26 -53.66 59.37
CA GLU A 645 -4.75 -54.49 58.23
C GLU A 645 -5.69 -53.82 57.18
N GLU A 646 -5.69 -54.18 55.88
CA GLU A 646 -4.68 -54.84 55.04
C GLU A 646 -4.92 -54.50 53.54
N GLU A 647 -3.97 -54.98 52.74
CA GLU A 647 -3.70 -54.96 51.31
C GLU A 647 -4.86 -55.57 50.43
N GLU A 648 -4.89 -55.59 49.09
CA GLU A 648 -3.88 -55.58 48.01
C GLU A 648 -4.34 -54.67 46.82
N SER A 649 -3.49 -54.09 45.94
CA SER A 649 -2.49 -54.69 45.01
C SER A 649 -3.15 -55.51 43.87
N SER A 650 -2.65 -55.58 42.63
CA SER A 650 -1.53 -54.92 41.90
C SER A 650 -1.80 -55.03 40.38
N SER A 651 -1.05 -54.39 39.46
CA SER A 651 0.22 -54.88 38.88
C SER A 651 0.52 -54.01 37.64
N SER A 652 1.73 -53.82 37.10
CA SER A 652 3.14 -54.21 37.40
C SER A 652 4.00 -53.10 36.76
N ALA A 653 4.97 -52.45 37.43
CA ALA A 653 6.38 -52.88 37.65
C ALA A 653 7.11 -53.29 36.35
N SER A 654 8.39 -52.95 36.11
CA SER A 654 9.51 -52.60 37.02
C SER A 654 10.60 -51.77 36.26
N GLU A 655 11.22 -50.70 36.81
CA GLU A 655 12.50 -50.61 37.56
C GLU A 655 13.78 -50.63 36.65
N GLU A 656 14.94 -50.03 36.99
CA GLU A 656 15.45 -49.53 38.28
C GLU A 656 16.49 -48.37 38.18
N GLU A 657 16.69 -47.68 39.33
CA GLU A 657 17.73 -46.75 39.87
C GLU A 657 18.79 -46.01 39.01
N ASP A 658 19.09 -44.70 39.20
CA ASP A 658 19.56 -43.87 40.36
C ASP A 658 21.09 -44.05 40.62
N THR A 659 21.93 -43.01 40.65
CA THR A 659 22.07 -42.15 41.84
C THR A 659 22.83 -40.82 41.63
N LYS A 660 22.54 -39.88 42.54
CA LYS A 660 23.01 -38.48 42.75
C LYS A 660 24.52 -38.38 43.18
N PRO A 661 25.18 -37.20 43.39
CA PRO A 661 24.62 -35.89 43.80
C PRO A 661 25.30 -34.55 43.35
N LYS A 662 24.65 -33.43 43.71
CA LYS A 662 25.16 -32.03 43.65
C LYS A 662 26.23 -31.74 44.73
N PRO A 663 27.07 -30.70 44.53
CA PRO A 663 27.18 -29.66 45.57
C PRO A 663 27.16 -28.20 45.06
N LYS A 664 27.56 -27.24 45.92
CA LYS A 664 27.11 -25.82 45.94
C LYS A 664 28.16 -24.78 45.52
N ARG A 665 27.65 -23.61 45.09
CA ARG A 665 28.22 -22.23 45.08
C ARG A 665 29.55 -22.02 45.84
N LYS A 666 30.52 -21.35 45.20
CA LYS A 666 31.37 -20.32 45.82
C LYS A 666 31.81 -19.24 44.80
N ARG A 667 32.51 -18.19 45.28
CA ARG A 667 32.54 -16.82 44.72
C ARG A 667 33.98 -16.24 44.78
N LYS A 668 34.30 -15.28 43.89
CA LYS A 668 35.63 -14.65 43.59
C LYS A 668 36.52 -15.52 42.68
N GLY A 669 37.30 -14.96 41.74
CA GLY A 669 37.36 -13.57 41.25
C GLY A 669 38.65 -13.25 40.47
N SER A 670 38.60 -12.20 39.64
CA SER A 670 39.71 -11.41 39.03
C SER A 670 40.76 -12.10 38.12
N SER A 671 40.95 -11.48 36.92
CA SER A 671 42.16 -11.41 36.05
C SER A 671 42.75 -12.70 35.45
N ALA A 672 43.41 -12.70 34.27
CA ALA A 672 43.44 -11.81 33.09
C ALA A 672 44.36 -12.45 31.99
N VAL A 673 44.31 -11.91 30.75
CA VAL A 673 45.31 -12.01 29.65
C VAL A 673 45.41 -13.31 28.80
N GLY A 674 45.37 -13.13 27.47
CA GLY A 674 45.98 -13.97 26.41
C GLY A 674 45.27 -15.28 26.05
N SER A 675 45.33 -15.79 24.80
CA SER A 675 45.84 -15.25 23.52
C SER A 675 45.15 -15.98 22.34
N ASP A 676 45.22 -15.37 21.15
CA ASP A 676 45.24 -15.88 19.76
C ASP A 676 44.77 -17.30 19.35
N SER A 677 44.35 -17.35 18.07
CA SER A 677 44.25 -18.50 17.14
C SER A 677 43.13 -19.53 17.39
N ASP A 678 42.38 -19.99 16.38
CA ASP A 678 42.35 -19.70 14.92
C ASP A 678 40.91 -19.43 14.44
#